data_AF-A0A828QXP2-F1
#
_entry.id   AF-A0A828QXP2-F1
#
_cell.length_a   1.000
_cell.length_b   1.000
_cell.length_c   1.000
_cell.angle_alpha   90.00
_cell.angle_beta   90.00
_cell.angle_gamma   90.00
#
_symmetry.space_group_name_H-M   'P 1'
#
loop_
_entity.id
_entity.type
_entity.pdbx_description
1 polymer ?
#
loop_
_entity_poly.entity_id
_entity_poly.type
_entity_poly.pdbx_seq_one_letter_code
_entity_poly.pdbx_strand_id
1 'polypeptide(L)'
;MAEEVILEKPEEKRLDESLDGFRGEEGAAPEGEELAALPEELPSESSTGFSFTREGAKEEESTFFEEVDEQKTQEWYKDKKFMSLVGLSLAIISVLIFTLFYLTFSEGNIKADFFADKEEAHSITPLDESYDYSDMAKIDGMIQKANALYLRGEVEQALDIYAQVAVYNEALSNYNLGVLQMNEGDFKTALESFKRAISNGENQSVSAINAAVCALKLNDEEKFRYYISLAEVYLPKEGKSKLYEYYLSLINYYKGYYPEALQMLQKTKIEPYADTAKYLSAKIYAKMDLDKKAISELTTQGSFESSLSLGLLYARVGEYDKARRALETAMKIERDFNASLATLTLVDLKTGKFQDMLIRLDNAYKDEAAKYQILGRYKIKTILSKELFDINLAQENFSKDLLKNSKDQFDLLFYFAPYQVFDSKQAAFYIKKANITGFVDDNFNTGNYLAASRALSSTNVKIASIINHALNQRLRQANAEFKALLDIYPEHSILHYNLALTYAQLQNYELAYKHFASSYHLNPKNYQAGAFAMLSAKLSGADTHKFYNEILENISVDTEFKATMAKSMLFLANADFISMLPFLDEIKRETPLSLIFEAIIAKNNGLNQQVGVKIAKLKALLPNDIVSNILYFNSLNKNASIKEYAQNAQIHFKNLGFDYRAVFGGADIAREYYVSLMHIAGLLNLERQKFKEYLNTNAGQNEGAIQTLAYLDIFVGQFEEAYALYNELIDTYGVKDSHTLFLAAVAATGANNPNSAIALLQLAKLNDNGNKESKAALGFLYHEVQNYEPALLQYKSLPNDFKSKFFTFDLRRE
;
A
#
# COMPACT_ATOMS: atom_id res chain seq x y z
N MET A 1 46.77 -36.32 -4.49
CA MET A 1 48.23 -36.18 -4.26
C MET A 1 48.60 -34.76 -4.60
N ALA A 2 49.44 -34.15 -3.77
CA ALA A 2 49.89 -32.75 -3.76
C ALA A 2 48.94 -31.78 -3.04
N GLU A 3 49.39 -30.88 -2.17
CA GLU A 3 50.57 -30.78 -1.28
C GLU A 3 50.28 -29.58 -0.37
N GLU A 4 50.60 -29.68 0.92
CA GLU A 4 50.73 -28.52 1.82
C GLU A 4 51.88 -27.61 1.34
N VAL A 5 51.81 -26.30 1.59
CA VAL A 5 52.87 -25.50 2.24
C VAL A 5 52.30 -24.12 2.66
N ILE A 6 52.78 -23.66 3.81
CA ILE A 6 52.38 -22.55 4.67
C ILE A 6 53.34 -21.35 4.48
N LEU A 7 52.93 -20.17 5.00
CA LEU A 7 53.70 -18.98 5.46
C LEU A 7 53.90 -17.88 4.39
N GLU A 8 53.79 -16.56 4.66
CA GLU A 8 54.35 -15.76 5.77
C GLU A 8 53.58 -14.44 6.05
N LYS A 9 53.76 -13.90 7.27
CA LYS A 9 53.59 -12.48 7.66
C LYS A 9 54.93 -11.72 7.52
N PRO A 10 54.91 -10.37 7.43
CA PRO A 10 55.56 -9.51 8.46
C PRO A 10 54.66 -8.30 8.86
N GLU A 11 54.49 -7.95 10.15
CA GLU A 11 55.23 -6.91 10.94
C GLU A 11 55.17 -5.49 10.33
N GLU A 12 54.96 -4.35 10.99
CA GLU A 12 55.02 -3.84 12.38
C GLU A 12 54.47 -2.36 12.28
N LYS A 13 53.79 -1.69 13.23
CA LYS A 13 54.36 -0.95 14.38
C LYS A 13 53.30 -0.14 15.17
N ARG A 14 53.53 -0.10 16.48
CA ARG A 14 53.02 0.71 17.62
C ARG A 14 53.26 2.24 17.48
N LEU A 15 52.83 3.18 18.33
CA LEU A 15 51.88 3.41 19.45
C LEU A 15 51.99 4.94 19.77
N ASP A 16 50.90 5.51 20.31
CA ASP A 16 50.77 6.69 21.21
C ASP A 16 51.43 8.05 20.91
N GLU A 17 50.64 9.13 20.98
CA GLU A 17 50.56 10.02 22.16
C GLU A 17 49.68 11.28 21.94
N SER A 18 48.76 11.52 22.91
CA SER A 18 48.46 12.80 23.59
C SER A 18 47.44 13.84 23.07
N LEU A 19 46.78 14.43 24.10
CA LEU A 19 46.07 15.72 24.23
C LEU A 19 44.53 15.66 24.12
N ASP A 20 43.78 15.55 25.23
CA ASP A 20 43.37 16.58 26.22
C ASP A 20 42.59 17.79 25.67
N GLY A 21 41.34 17.97 26.14
CA GLY A 21 40.75 19.30 26.38
C GLY A 21 39.30 19.57 25.93
N PHE A 22 38.44 19.92 26.91
CA PHE A 22 37.17 20.71 26.86
C PHE A 22 35.89 20.05 26.28
N ARG A 23 34.94 19.55 27.10
CA ARG A 23 33.89 20.16 27.99
C ARG A 23 32.75 20.91 27.26
N GLY A 24 31.55 20.32 27.31
CA GLY A 24 30.25 20.97 27.17
C GLY A 24 29.24 20.29 28.12
N GLU A 25 28.70 21.03 29.07
CA GLU A 25 27.79 20.58 30.14
C GLU A 25 26.33 20.61 29.68
N GLU A 26 25.54 19.59 30.02
CA GLU A 26 24.07 19.58 29.96
C GLU A 26 23.49 19.69 31.39
N GLY A 27 22.52 20.60 31.56
CA GLY A 27 21.35 20.43 32.41
C GLY A 27 21.51 20.54 33.93
N ALA A 28 21.42 21.78 34.46
CA ALA A 28 20.99 22.03 35.84
C ALA A 28 19.82 23.03 35.83
N ALA A 29 18.70 22.65 36.45
CA ALA A 29 17.61 23.56 36.81
C ALA A 29 17.95 24.23 38.16
N PRO A 30 17.72 25.55 38.32
CA PRO A 30 17.77 26.19 39.63
C PRO A 30 16.37 26.36 40.25
N GLU A 31 16.34 26.16 41.56
CA GLU A 31 15.22 26.32 42.49
C GLU A 31 14.92 27.80 42.82
N GLY A 32 13.63 28.10 43.05
CA GLY A 32 13.06 28.82 44.21
C GLY A 32 13.38 30.30 44.55
N GLU A 33 12.29 31.08 44.71
CA GLU A 33 12.12 32.33 45.53
C GLU A 33 12.72 33.64 44.93
N GLU A 34 12.11 34.85 44.91
CA GLU A 34 11.14 35.52 45.80
C GLU A 34 10.51 36.81 45.14
N LEU A 35 9.25 37.11 45.45
CA LEU A 35 8.54 38.42 45.62
C LEU A 35 8.88 39.71 44.80
N ALA A 36 7.88 40.24 44.06
CA ALA A 36 7.05 41.43 44.46
C ALA A 36 6.59 42.38 43.30
N ALA A 37 5.34 42.86 43.47
CA ALA A 37 4.74 44.13 43.03
C ALA A 37 3.97 44.25 41.67
N LEU A 38 2.64 44.39 41.82
CA LEU A 38 1.61 45.00 40.95
C LEU A 38 1.72 46.55 40.97
N PRO A 39 1.12 47.37 40.04
CA PRO A 39 -0.32 47.33 39.67
C PRO A 39 -0.79 47.76 38.24
N GLU A 40 -2.07 47.41 37.96
CA GLU A 40 -3.19 48.05 37.20
C GLU A 40 -2.90 48.83 35.88
N GLU A 41 -3.58 48.63 34.74
CA GLU A 41 -5.03 48.80 34.44
C GLU A 41 -5.43 48.20 33.04
N LEU A 42 -6.72 47.88 32.86
CA LEU A 42 -7.45 47.18 31.74
C LEU A 42 -7.85 48.09 30.52
N PRO A 43 -8.67 47.68 29.50
CA PRO A 43 -8.97 46.39 28.81
C PRO A 43 -9.08 46.47 27.24
N SER A 44 -9.18 45.33 26.52
CA SER A 44 -10.36 44.95 25.66
C SER A 44 -10.09 43.86 24.59
N GLU A 45 -10.99 42.85 24.55
CA GLU A 45 -11.46 42.02 23.40
C GLU A 45 -10.45 41.13 22.63
N SER A 46 -10.74 39.93 22.11
CA SER A 46 -11.75 38.87 22.27
C SER A 46 -11.33 37.76 21.29
N SER A 47 -10.96 36.55 21.75
CA SER A 47 -11.11 35.30 20.96
C SER A 47 -10.82 34.10 21.86
N THR A 48 -11.85 33.31 22.13
CA THR A 48 -11.77 32.10 22.95
C THR A 48 -11.17 30.95 22.15
N GLY A 49 -9.89 30.65 22.43
CA GLY A 49 -9.24 29.41 22.05
C GLY A 49 -9.64 28.26 22.97
N PHE A 50 -9.95 27.11 22.38
CA PHE A 50 -10.12 25.83 23.07
C PHE A 50 -8.75 25.36 23.61
N SER A 51 -8.67 25.09 24.91
CA SER A 51 -7.49 24.49 25.56
C SER A 51 -7.85 23.12 26.13
N PHE A 52 -6.99 22.13 25.90
CA PHE A 52 -7.11 20.78 26.44
C PHE A 52 -6.62 20.77 27.89
N THR A 53 -7.51 20.44 28.83
CA THR A 53 -7.16 20.09 30.21
C THR A 53 -6.73 18.62 30.25
N ARG A 54 -5.50 18.36 30.71
CA ARG A 54 -5.01 17.02 31.04
C ARG A 54 -5.29 16.77 32.52
N GLU A 55 -6.38 16.08 32.83
CA GLU A 55 -6.62 15.56 34.18
C GLU A 55 -5.65 14.41 34.47
N GLY A 56 -5.00 14.50 35.63
CA GLY A 56 -4.01 13.54 36.11
C GLY A 56 -4.65 12.26 36.66
N ALA A 57 -3.99 11.14 36.41
CA ALA A 57 -4.12 9.92 37.18
C ALA A 57 -2.74 9.54 37.75
N LYS A 58 -2.77 9.00 38.96
CA LYS A 58 -1.72 8.98 39.99
C LYS A 58 -0.49 8.16 39.62
N GLU A 59 0.65 8.64 40.12
CA GLU A 59 1.91 7.92 40.28
C GLU A 59 1.77 6.85 41.39
N GLU A 60 2.22 5.63 41.10
CA GLU A 60 2.78 4.72 42.10
C GLU A 60 4.18 4.34 41.62
N GLU A 61 5.14 4.49 42.53
CA GLU A 61 6.57 4.33 42.36
C GLU A 61 6.97 2.90 41.99
N SER A 62 7.93 2.75 41.07
CA SER A 62 8.83 1.60 41.07
C SER A 62 10.25 2.06 40.73
N THR A 63 11.04 2.20 41.77
CA THR A 63 12.51 2.29 41.77
C THR A 63 13.13 1.14 40.96
N PHE A 64 14.06 1.42 40.05
CA PHE A 64 15.35 0.71 39.90
C PHE A 64 16.18 1.40 38.81
N PHE A 65 17.21 2.15 39.23
CA PHE A 65 18.37 2.46 38.40
C PHE A 65 19.38 1.32 38.60
N GLU A 66 19.92 0.77 37.52
CA GLU A 66 21.09 -0.09 37.57
C GLU A 66 22.10 0.38 36.51
N GLU A 67 23.32 0.63 36.98
CA GLU A 67 24.51 1.06 36.23
C GLU A 67 24.90 0.01 35.17
N VAL A 68 25.25 0.47 33.96
CA VAL A 68 25.84 -0.39 32.93
C VAL A 68 27.35 -0.37 33.08
N ASP A 69 27.88 -1.44 33.67
CA ASP A 69 29.30 -1.74 33.81
C ASP A 69 29.87 -2.27 32.47
N GLU A 70 30.99 -1.72 32.00
CA GLU A 70 31.69 -2.17 30.80
C GLU A 70 32.33 -3.55 31.04
N GLN A 71 31.61 -4.64 30.78
CA GLN A 71 32.17 -5.98 30.82
C GLN A 71 32.87 -6.36 29.50
N LYS A 72 34.19 -6.48 29.58
CA LYS A 72 35.02 -7.25 28.64
C LYS A 72 34.40 -8.63 28.43
N THR A 73 34.07 -8.95 27.18
CA THR A 73 33.47 -10.22 26.77
C THR A 73 34.37 -11.41 27.13
N GLN A 74 33.93 -12.21 28.10
CA GLN A 74 34.57 -13.47 28.47
C GLN A 74 34.19 -14.55 27.44
N GLU A 75 35.19 -15.26 26.90
CA GLU A 75 34.96 -16.36 25.95
C GLU A 75 34.03 -17.43 26.56
N TRP A 76 32.96 -17.78 25.84
CA TRP A 76 31.79 -18.52 26.34
C TRP A 76 32.10 -19.85 27.06
N TYR A 77 33.19 -20.53 26.71
CA TYR A 77 33.58 -21.81 27.30
C TYR A 77 34.32 -21.68 28.65
N LYS A 78 34.67 -20.45 29.07
CA LYS A 78 35.29 -20.16 30.38
C LYS A 78 34.27 -19.69 31.43
N ASP A 79 33.04 -19.39 31.03
CA ASP A 79 31.97 -19.06 31.98
C ASP A 79 31.47 -20.35 32.66
N LYS A 80 31.73 -20.46 33.96
CA LYS A 80 31.30 -21.60 34.78
C LYS A 80 29.78 -21.77 34.82
N LYS A 81 28.99 -20.68 34.73
CA LYS A 81 27.52 -20.74 34.70
C LYS A 81 27.04 -21.27 33.34
N PHE A 82 27.63 -20.81 32.24
CA PHE A 82 27.33 -21.33 30.91
C PHE A 82 27.71 -22.81 30.78
N MET A 83 28.91 -23.20 31.23
CA MET A 83 29.33 -24.61 31.22
C MET A 83 28.49 -25.48 32.17
N SER A 84 27.99 -24.92 33.27
CA SER A 84 26.99 -25.59 34.13
C SER A 84 25.66 -25.80 33.41
N LEU A 85 25.20 -24.84 32.61
CA LEU A 85 23.98 -24.97 31.79
C LEU A 85 24.14 -25.99 30.67
N VAL A 86 25.31 -26.04 30.03
CA VAL A 86 25.66 -27.07 29.04
C VAL A 86 25.73 -28.46 29.70
N GLY A 87 26.30 -28.56 30.89
CA GLY A 87 26.30 -29.80 31.68
C GLY A 87 24.89 -30.24 32.09
N LEU A 88 24.04 -29.31 32.50
CA LEU A 88 22.65 -29.59 32.87
C LEU A 88 21.83 -30.06 31.67
N SER A 89 22.00 -29.42 30.51
CA SER A 89 21.31 -29.82 29.28
C SER A 89 21.78 -31.18 28.76
N LEU A 90 23.09 -31.48 28.84
CA LEU A 90 23.61 -32.83 28.56
C LEU A 90 23.09 -33.88 29.53
N ALA A 91 22.93 -33.54 30.80
CA ALA A 91 22.34 -34.44 31.80
C ALA A 91 20.85 -34.71 31.50
N ILE A 92 20.07 -33.68 31.15
CA ILE A 92 18.66 -33.82 30.75
C ILE A 92 18.53 -34.68 29.49
N ILE A 93 19.39 -34.46 28.49
CA ILE A 93 19.42 -35.27 27.26
C ILE A 93 19.80 -36.72 27.59
N SER A 94 20.75 -36.95 28.50
CA SER A 94 21.13 -38.29 28.93
C SER A 94 20.01 -38.99 29.69
N VAL A 95 19.25 -38.28 30.53
CA VAL A 95 18.05 -38.80 31.22
C VAL A 95 16.96 -39.13 30.21
N LEU A 96 16.74 -38.29 29.19
CA LEU A 96 15.80 -38.53 28.10
C LEU A 96 16.17 -39.73 27.26
N ILE A 97 17.45 -39.88 26.89
CA ILE A 97 17.94 -41.04 26.14
C ILE A 97 17.83 -42.30 27.00
N PHE A 98 18.14 -42.23 28.30
CA PHE A 98 17.98 -43.36 29.22
C PHE A 98 16.51 -43.73 29.44
N THR A 99 15.60 -42.76 29.56
CA THR A 99 14.15 -43.03 29.65
C THR A 99 13.61 -43.59 28.34
N LEU A 100 14.06 -43.09 27.18
CA LEU A 100 13.67 -43.65 25.89
C LEU A 100 14.20 -45.09 25.75
N PHE A 101 15.47 -45.33 26.10
CA PHE A 101 16.08 -46.66 26.09
C PHE A 101 15.37 -47.61 27.07
N TYR A 102 15.05 -47.15 28.28
CA TYR A 102 14.30 -47.90 29.28
C TYR A 102 12.87 -48.22 28.78
N LEU A 103 12.15 -47.25 28.19
CA LEU A 103 10.83 -47.48 27.61
C LEU A 103 10.85 -48.40 26.39
N THR A 104 11.95 -48.41 25.63
CA THR A 104 12.09 -49.25 24.43
C THR A 104 12.52 -50.69 24.77
N PHE A 105 13.20 -50.90 25.90
CA PHE A 105 13.79 -52.21 26.27
C PHE A 105 13.31 -52.79 27.61
N SER A 106 12.51 -52.09 28.41
CA SER A 106 11.87 -52.68 29.59
C SER A 106 10.61 -53.43 29.19
N GLU A 107 10.77 -54.71 28.81
CA GLU A 107 9.66 -55.65 28.90
C GLU A 107 9.32 -55.86 30.39
N GLY A 108 8.22 -55.27 30.85
CA GLY A 108 7.57 -55.70 32.11
C GLY A 108 7.02 -54.59 33.03
N ASN A 109 5.68 -54.51 33.04
CA ASN A 109 4.82 -54.08 34.15
C ASN A 109 4.78 -52.59 34.55
N ILE A 110 4.11 -51.77 33.73
CA ILE A 110 3.41 -50.59 34.26
C ILE A 110 1.98 -51.00 34.61
N LYS A 111 1.68 -51.07 35.91
CA LYS A 111 0.31 -51.14 36.43
C LYS A 111 -0.36 -49.79 36.22
N ALA A 112 -1.48 -49.78 35.50
CA ALA A 112 -2.39 -48.65 35.48
C ALA A 112 -3.23 -48.67 36.77
N ASP A 113 -2.86 -47.84 37.74
CA ASP A 113 -3.77 -47.51 38.85
C ASP A 113 -4.64 -46.32 38.41
N PHE A 114 -5.82 -46.62 37.89
CA PHE A 114 -6.99 -45.75 38.00
C PHE A 114 -8.20 -46.62 38.31
N PHE A 115 -8.85 -46.31 39.43
CA PHE A 115 -10.00 -47.03 39.98
C PHE A 115 -11.17 -46.97 39.00
N ALA A 116 -11.47 -48.10 38.38
CA ALA A 116 -12.81 -48.42 37.89
C ALA A 116 -13.60 -48.97 39.08
N ASP A 117 -14.72 -48.35 39.42
CA ASP A 117 -15.75 -49.07 40.15
C ASP A 117 -16.15 -50.30 39.33
N LYS A 118 -16.23 -51.43 40.01
CA LYS A 118 -16.61 -52.73 39.45
C LYS A 118 -17.91 -52.61 38.66
N GLU A 119 -17.83 -52.64 37.35
CA GLU A 119 -18.86 -53.32 36.55
C GLU A 119 -18.53 -54.81 36.51
N GLU A 120 -19.54 -55.60 36.84
CA GLU A 120 -19.47 -57.06 36.85
C GLU A 120 -19.09 -57.59 35.47
N ALA A 121 -18.23 -58.61 35.48
CA ALA A 121 -17.78 -59.29 34.28
C ALA A 121 -18.97 -59.89 33.51
N HIS A 122 -19.30 -59.30 32.36
CA HIS A 122 -19.94 -60.04 31.30
C HIS A 122 -18.86 -60.70 30.44
N SER A 123 -18.89 -62.02 30.43
CA SER A 123 -18.10 -62.89 29.56
C SER A 123 -18.15 -62.41 28.12
N ILE A 124 -16.98 -62.37 27.47
CA ILE A 124 -16.86 -62.25 26.02
C ILE A 124 -17.59 -63.45 25.41
N THR A 125 -18.78 -63.22 24.88
CA THR A 125 -19.44 -64.18 23.99
C THR A 125 -18.65 -64.21 22.69
N PRO A 126 -18.28 -65.38 22.15
CA PRO A 126 -17.81 -65.48 20.77
C PRO A 126 -18.88 -64.90 19.83
N LEU A 127 -18.48 -64.46 18.63
CA LEU A 127 -19.39 -64.02 17.56
C LEU A 127 -20.71 -64.79 17.61
N ASP A 128 -21.82 -64.08 17.85
CA ASP A 128 -23.10 -64.62 17.43
C ASP A 128 -23.29 -64.22 15.95
N GLU A 129 -23.27 -65.23 15.09
CA GLU A 129 -23.81 -65.16 13.73
C GLU A 129 -25.35 -65.05 13.73
N SER A 130 -26.00 -64.73 14.85
CA SER A 130 -27.42 -64.39 14.86
C SER A 130 -27.61 -62.88 14.61
N TYR A 131 -27.74 -62.51 13.34
CA TYR A 131 -28.92 -61.71 13.02
C TYR A 131 -30.10 -62.53 13.53
N ASP A 132 -30.91 -62.02 14.45
CA ASP A 132 -32.05 -62.78 14.94
C ASP A 132 -33.04 -62.99 13.78
N TYR A 133 -32.93 -64.16 13.14
CA TYR A 133 -33.84 -64.63 12.12
C TYR A 133 -35.27 -64.79 12.67
N SER A 134 -35.50 -64.66 13.99
CA SER A 134 -36.83 -64.73 14.58
C SER A 134 -37.71 -63.52 14.25
N ASP A 135 -37.13 -62.31 14.09
CA ASP A 135 -37.88 -61.12 13.69
C ASP A 135 -38.08 -61.05 12.16
N MET A 136 -37.11 -61.52 11.37
CA MET A 136 -37.29 -61.73 9.93
C MET A 136 -38.36 -62.79 9.63
N ALA A 137 -38.41 -63.90 10.37
CA ALA A 137 -39.47 -64.91 10.19
C ALA A 137 -40.87 -64.36 10.54
N LYS A 138 -40.94 -63.41 11.48
CA LYS A 138 -42.18 -62.72 11.86
C LYS A 138 -42.60 -61.70 10.81
N ILE A 139 -41.65 -60.95 10.26
CA ILE A 139 -41.84 -60.01 9.16
C ILE A 139 -42.20 -60.76 7.86
N ASP A 140 -41.49 -61.84 7.53
CA ASP A 140 -41.82 -62.76 6.43
C ASP A 140 -43.20 -63.38 6.64
N GLY A 141 -43.55 -63.75 7.87
CA GLY A 141 -44.89 -64.21 8.23
C GLY A 141 -45.96 -63.14 8.03
N MET A 142 -45.66 -61.87 8.36
CA MET A 142 -46.54 -60.73 8.11
C MET A 142 -46.68 -60.43 6.61
N ILE A 143 -45.59 -60.51 5.84
CA ILE A 143 -45.58 -60.35 4.38
C ILE A 143 -46.35 -61.49 3.71
N GLN A 144 -46.14 -62.74 4.12
CA GLN A 144 -46.89 -63.90 3.62
C GLN A 144 -48.38 -63.80 3.96
N LYS A 145 -48.72 -63.34 5.18
CA LYS A 145 -50.10 -63.09 5.60
C LYS A 145 -50.73 -61.95 4.79
N ALA A 146 -50.03 -60.84 4.58
CA ALA A 146 -50.49 -59.72 3.77
C ALA A 146 -50.70 -60.14 2.31
N ASN A 147 -49.77 -60.90 1.73
CA ASN A 147 -49.89 -61.47 0.38
C ASN A 147 -51.11 -62.41 0.28
N ALA A 148 -51.34 -63.26 1.29
CA ALA A 148 -52.46 -64.19 1.30
C ALA A 148 -53.84 -63.51 1.48
N LEU A 149 -53.89 -62.39 2.20
CA LEU A 149 -55.08 -61.54 2.34
C LEU A 149 -55.36 -60.77 1.04
N TYR A 150 -54.30 -60.23 0.41
CA TYR A 150 -54.40 -59.53 -0.87
C TYR A 150 -54.93 -60.44 -1.99
N LEU A 151 -54.41 -61.68 -2.09
CA LEU A 151 -54.85 -62.67 -3.08
C LEU A 151 -56.29 -63.18 -2.87
N ARG A 152 -56.87 -62.98 -1.68
CA ARG A 152 -58.27 -63.31 -1.36
C ARG A 152 -59.25 -62.15 -1.58
N GLY A 153 -58.75 -60.98 -2.00
CA GLY A 153 -59.56 -59.78 -2.23
C GLY A 153 -59.80 -58.92 -0.97
N GLU A 154 -59.17 -59.25 0.16
CA GLU A 154 -59.26 -58.50 1.43
C GLU A 154 -58.21 -57.38 1.48
N VAL A 155 -58.33 -56.43 0.54
CA VAL A 155 -57.27 -55.46 0.20
C VAL A 155 -56.94 -54.48 1.33
N GLU A 156 -57.92 -53.99 2.09
CA GLU A 156 -57.67 -53.04 3.19
C GLU A 156 -56.84 -53.66 4.33
N GLN A 157 -57.11 -54.91 4.71
CA GLN A 157 -56.36 -55.59 5.77
C GLN A 157 -54.93 -55.94 5.33
N ALA A 158 -54.73 -56.22 4.04
CA ALA A 158 -53.39 -56.41 3.49
C ALA A 158 -52.58 -55.11 3.51
N LEU A 159 -53.20 -53.99 3.16
CA LEU A 159 -52.57 -52.66 3.19
C LEU A 159 -52.18 -52.21 4.60
N ASP A 160 -53.00 -52.49 5.62
CA ASP A 160 -52.65 -52.21 7.03
C ASP A 160 -51.41 -52.99 7.49
N ILE A 161 -51.28 -54.26 7.07
CA ILE A 161 -50.11 -55.08 7.42
C ILE A 161 -48.87 -54.61 6.64
N TYR A 162 -49.00 -54.23 5.36
CA TYR A 162 -47.87 -53.64 4.62
C TYR A 162 -47.42 -52.29 5.20
N ALA A 163 -48.36 -51.45 5.66
CA ALA A 163 -48.05 -50.20 6.34
C ALA A 163 -47.32 -50.44 7.67
N GLN A 164 -47.73 -51.46 8.45
CA GLN A 164 -47.01 -51.85 9.66
C GLN A 164 -45.59 -52.37 9.37
N VAL A 165 -45.40 -53.11 8.28
CA VAL A 165 -44.06 -53.57 7.84
C VAL A 165 -43.18 -52.40 7.39
N ALA A 166 -43.74 -51.40 6.71
CA ALA A 166 -43.02 -50.21 6.28
C ALA A 166 -42.61 -49.31 7.47
N VAL A 167 -43.49 -49.13 8.46
CA VAL A 167 -43.22 -48.34 9.68
C VAL A 167 -42.15 -49.00 10.56
N TYR A 168 -42.09 -50.34 10.60
CA TYR A 168 -41.11 -51.07 11.43
C TYR A 168 -39.66 -50.97 10.92
N ASN A 169 -39.46 -50.70 9.63
CA ASN A 169 -38.14 -50.70 9.00
C ASN A 169 -37.56 -49.29 8.75
N GLU A 170 -38.38 -48.24 8.76
CA GLU A 170 -37.93 -46.87 8.46
C GLU A 170 -37.82 -45.96 9.72
N ALA A 171 -38.40 -46.33 10.88
CA ALA A 171 -38.62 -45.41 12.02
C ALA A 171 -37.88 -45.69 13.35
N LEU A 172 -36.93 -46.64 13.45
CA LEU A 172 -36.39 -47.08 14.77
C LEU A 172 -34.86 -47.02 14.97
N SER A 173 -34.09 -46.33 14.12
CA SER A 173 -32.67 -46.09 14.45
C SER A 173 -32.50 -44.82 15.29
N ASN A 174 -31.83 -44.95 16.44
CA ASN A 174 -31.42 -43.83 17.29
C ASN A 174 -30.54 -42.84 16.52
N TYR A 175 -29.79 -43.31 15.51
CA TYR A 175 -29.03 -42.46 14.61
C TYR A 175 -29.93 -41.52 13.80
N ASN A 176 -30.98 -42.03 13.14
CA ASN A 176 -31.89 -41.22 12.34
C ASN A 176 -32.63 -40.19 13.20
N LEU A 177 -33.05 -40.60 14.41
CA LEU A 177 -33.65 -39.69 15.38
C LEU A 177 -32.69 -38.58 15.81
N GLY A 178 -31.42 -38.92 16.08
CA GLY A 178 -30.38 -37.95 16.40
C GLY A 178 -30.12 -36.95 15.27
N VAL A 179 -30.12 -37.41 14.02
CA VAL A 179 -29.98 -36.52 12.85
C VAL A 179 -31.16 -35.55 12.72
N LEU A 180 -32.40 -36.02 12.94
CA LEU A 180 -33.59 -35.15 12.93
C LEU A 180 -33.50 -34.08 14.02
N GLN A 181 -33.18 -34.47 15.26
CA GLN A 181 -33.03 -33.54 16.38
C GLN A 181 -31.89 -32.54 16.16
N MET A 182 -30.78 -32.99 15.58
CA MET A 182 -29.65 -32.12 15.24
C MET A 182 -30.05 -31.08 14.18
N ASN A 183 -30.86 -31.47 13.18
CA ASN A 183 -31.37 -30.56 12.15
C ASN A 183 -32.38 -29.55 12.70
N GLU A 184 -33.12 -29.89 13.75
CA GLU A 184 -33.99 -28.97 14.51
C GLU A 184 -33.21 -28.03 15.44
N GLY A 185 -31.90 -28.25 15.61
CA GLY A 185 -31.04 -27.47 16.50
C GLY A 185 -31.07 -27.92 17.97
N ASP A 186 -31.76 -29.01 18.30
CA ASP A 186 -31.74 -29.60 19.64
C ASP A 186 -30.51 -30.51 19.82
N PHE A 187 -29.34 -29.86 19.92
CA PHE A 187 -28.05 -30.55 20.06
C PHE A 187 -27.95 -31.38 21.35
N LYS A 188 -28.70 -31.03 22.40
CA LYS A 188 -28.67 -31.75 23.66
C LYS A 188 -29.38 -33.09 23.53
N THR A 189 -30.59 -33.11 22.97
CA THR A 189 -31.34 -34.35 22.77
C THR A 189 -30.70 -35.19 21.66
N ALA A 190 -30.21 -34.56 20.58
CA ALA A 190 -29.47 -35.23 19.52
C ALA A 190 -28.24 -35.97 20.05
N LEU A 191 -27.48 -35.35 20.97
CA LEU A 191 -26.33 -35.98 21.60
C LEU A 191 -26.72 -37.26 22.37
N GLU A 192 -27.83 -37.26 23.11
CA GLU A 192 -28.32 -38.45 23.81
C GLU A 192 -28.77 -39.55 22.83
N SER A 193 -29.42 -39.17 21.74
CA SER A 193 -29.80 -40.12 20.67
C SER A 193 -28.57 -40.73 19.99
N PHE A 194 -27.54 -39.93 19.69
CA PHE A 194 -26.29 -40.45 19.13
C PHE A 194 -25.53 -41.34 20.13
N LYS A 195 -25.55 -41.02 21.43
CA LYS A 195 -24.99 -41.92 22.46
C LYS A 195 -25.66 -43.29 22.44
N ARG A 196 -26.99 -43.34 22.36
CA ARG A 196 -27.76 -44.60 22.27
C ARG A 196 -27.47 -45.34 20.96
N ALA A 197 -27.34 -44.62 19.85
CA ALA A 197 -26.96 -45.21 18.57
C ALA A 197 -25.57 -45.89 18.67
N ILE A 198 -24.60 -45.21 19.28
CA ILE A 198 -23.25 -45.74 19.48
C ILE A 198 -23.28 -46.99 20.37
N SER A 199 -24.02 -46.96 21.50
CA SER A 199 -24.12 -48.11 22.41
C SER A 199 -24.80 -49.32 21.77
N ASN A 200 -25.77 -49.09 20.88
CA ASN A 200 -26.51 -50.14 20.20
C ASN A 200 -25.81 -50.68 18.94
N GLY A 201 -24.62 -50.17 18.60
CA GLY A 201 -23.89 -50.59 17.40
C GLY A 201 -24.39 -49.94 16.10
N GLU A 202 -25.28 -48.96 16.18
CA GLU A 202 -25.91 -48.32 15.02
C GLU A 202 -25.01 -47.22 14.43
N ASN A 203 -24.45 -47.46 13.23
CA ASN A 203 -23.66 -46.47 12.48
C ASN A 203 -22.56 -45.79 13.34
N GLN A 204 -21.87 -46.57 14.18
CA GLN A 204 -21.10 -46.06 15.33
C GLN A 204 -20.11 -44.95 14.98
N SER A 205 -19.42 -45.06 13.84
CA SER A 205 -18.43 -44.07 13.39
C SER A 205 -19.08 -42.70 13.12
N VAL A 206 -20.15 -42.66 12.32
CA VAL A 206 -20.83 -41.40 11.98
C VAL A 206 -21.70 -40.89 13.13
N SER A 207 -22.29 -41.77 13.95
CA SER A 207 -22.96 -41.41 15.20
C SER A 207 -21.98 -40.71 16.16
N ALA A 208 -20.74 -41.19 16.27
CA ALA A 208 -19.70 -40.54 17.06
C ALA A 208 -19.25 -39.19 16.47
N ILE A 209 -19.09 -39.08 15.15
CA ILE A 209 -18.81 -37.78 14.49
C ILE A 209 -19.93 -36.77 14.80
N ASN A 210 -21.20 -37.16 14.67
CA ASN A 210 -22.33 -36.26 14.94
C ASN A 210 -22.47 -35.92 16.43
N ALA A 211 -22.17 -36.87 17.33
CA ALA A 211 -22.08 -36.61 18.77
C ALA A 211 -20.99 -35.57 19.09
N ALA A 212 -19.82 -35.65 18.42
CA ALA A 212 -18.78 -34.63 18.53
C ALA A 212 -19.31 -33.26 18.09
N VAL A 213 -19.97 -33.17 16.93
CA VAL A 213 -20.55 -31.91 16.44
C VAL A 213 -21.56 -31.34 17.42
N CYS A 214 -22.44 -32.17 18.01
CA CYS A 214 -23.38 -31.73 19.05
C CYS A 214 -22.64 -31.20 20.29
N ALA A 215 -21.61 -31.91 20.77
CA ALA A 215 -20.79 -31.46 21.89
C ALA A 215 -20.10 -30.11 21.60
N LEU A 216 -19.57 -29.93 20.38
CA LEU A 216 -18.99 -28.65 19.93
C LEU A 216 -20.02 -27.53 19.96
N LYS A 217 -21.26 -27.78 19.49
CA LYS A 217 -22.35 -26.79 19.51
C LYS A 217 -22.84 -26.45 20.92
N LEU A 218 -22.63 -27.36 21.87
CA LEU A 218 -22.91 -27.16 23.29
C LEU A 218 -21.71 -26.55 24.05
N ASN A 219 -20.64 -26.16 23.35
CA ASN A 219 -19.37 -25.67 23.91
C ASN A 219 -18.70 -26.65 24.90
N ASP A 220 -18.88 -27.96 24.69
CA ASP A 220 -18.27 -29.02 25.50
C ASP A 220 -17.07 -29.62 24.75
N GLU A 221 -15.91 -28.98 24.91
CA GLU A 221 -14.69 -29.33 24.18
C GLU A 221 -14.13 -30.70 24.59
N GLU A 222 -14.31 -31.11 25.85
CA GLU A 222 -13.87 -32.40 26.35
C GLU A 222 -14.67 -33.53 25.69
N LYS A 223 -16.01 -33.41 25.67
CA LYS A 223 -16.85 -34.38 24.96
C LYS A 223 -16.62 -34.35 23.46
N PHE A 224 -16.38 -33.19 22.86
CA PHE A 224 -16.01 -33.09 21.45
C PHE A 224 -14.77 -33.95 21.15
N ARG A 225 -13.68 -33.78 21.91
CA ARG A 225 -12.46 -34.59 21.75
C ARG A 225 -12.72 -36.07 21.96
N TYR A 226 -13.47 -36.42 23.02
CA TYR A 226 -13.85 -37.80 23.32
C TYR A 226 -14.57 -38.46 22.14
N TYR A 227 -15.60 -37.82 21.58
CA TYR A 227 -16.37 -38.38 20.47
C TYR A 227 -15.60 -38.44 19.15
N ILE A 228 -14.66 -37.51 18.90
CA ILE A 228 -13.76 -37.61 17.75
C ILE A 228 -12.81 -38.82 17.90
N SER A 229 -12.22 -39.04 19.08
CA SER A 229 -11.42 -40.24 19.34
C SER A 229 -12.25 -41.52 19.20
N LEU A 230 -13.51 -41.49 19.65
CA LEU A 230 -14.41 -42.63 19.54
C LEU A 230 -14.78 -42.92 18.07
N ALA A 231 -14.98 -41.90 17.25
CA ALA A 231 -15.19 -42.05 15.81
C ALA A 231 -13.99 -42.71 15.12
N GLU A 232 -12.77 -42.33 15.50
CA GLU A 232 -11.53 -42.94 15.00
C GLU A 232 -11.40 -44.42 15.38
N VAL A 233 -11.81 -44.78 16.60
CA VAL A 233 -11.83 -46.17 17.08
C VAL A 233 -12.79 -47.04 16.27
N TYR A 234 -13.97 -46.50 15.89
CA TYR A 234 -14.96 -47.26 15.13
C TYR A 234 -14.72 -47.25 13.62
N LEU A 235 -13.97 -46.28 13.09
CA LEU A 235 -13.72 -46.12 11.66
C LEU A 235 -13.25 -47.39 10.92
N PRO A 236 -12.38 -48.28 11.49
CA PRO A 236 -11.98 -49.52 10.81
C PRO A 236 -13.16 -50.45 10.47
N LYS A 237 -14.28 -50.38 11.21
CA LYS A 237 -15.51 -51.12 10.90
C LYS A 237 -16.15 -50.68 9.58
N GLU A 238 -15.87 -49.45 9.15
CA GLU A 238 -16.31 -48.88 7.87
C GLU A 238 -15.37 -49.22 6.71
N GLY A 239 -14.35 -50.07 6.88
CA GLY A 239 -13.30 -50.28 5.88
C GLY A 239 -13.77 -50.78 4.50
N LYS A 240 -15.01 -51.28 4.38
CA LYS A 240 -15.65 -51.66 3.09
C LYS A 240 -16.66 -50.62 2.59
N SER A 241 -16.95 -49.59 3.37
CA SER A 241 -17.92 -48.53 3.06
C SER A 241 -17.33 -47.54 2.06
N LYS A 242 -18.16 -47.09 1.10
CA LYS A 242 -17.79 -45.99 0.19
C LYS A 242 -17.68 -44.64 0.91
N LEU A 243 -18.08 -44.57 2.18
CA LEU A 243 -17.98 -43.38 3.03
C LEU A 243 -16.74 -43.39 3.93
N TYR A 244 -15.91 -44.44 3.87
CA TYR A 244 -14.70 -44.55 4.69
C TYR A 244 -13.79 -43.33 4.52
N GLU A 245 -13.46 -42.95 3.27
CA GLU A 245 -12.61 -41.78 3.02
C GLU A 245 -13.27 -40.49 3.54
N TYR A 246 -14.59 -40.36 3.39
CA TYR A 246 -15.30 -39.19 3.87
C TYR A 246 -15.27 -39.09 5.39
N TYR A 247 -15.56 -40.15 6.13
CA TYR A 247 -15.51 -40.16 7.60
C TYR A 247 -14.09 -39.94 8.12
N LEU A 248 -13.09 -40.59 7.52
CA LEU A 248 -11.68 -40.35 7.85
C LEU A 248 -11.30 -38.88 7.64
N SER A 249 -11.81 -38.26 6.57
CA SER A 249 -11.54 -36.85 6.30
C SER A 249 -12.14 -35.92 7.35
N LEU A 250 -13.36 -36.21 7.83
CA LEU A 250 -14.01 -35.42 8.88
C LEU A 250 -13.28 -35.57 10.22
N ILE A 251 -12.85 -36.78 10.57
CA ILE A 251 -12.05 -37.05 11.78
C ILE A 251 -10.75 -36.25 11.70
N ASN A 252 -10.00 -36.36 10.60
CA ASN A 252 -8.75 -35.62 10.41
C ASN A 252 -8.98 -34.10 10.42
N TYR A 253 -10.06 -33.61 9.80
CA TYR A 253 -10.41 -32.19 9.80
C TYR A 253 -10.64 -31.67 11.23
N TYR A 254 -11.41 -32.39 12.04
CA TYR A 254 -11.69 -32.02 13.42
C TYR A 254 -10.48 -32.16 14.35
N LYS A 255 -9.54 -33.06 14.05
CA LYS A 255 -8.24 -33.17 14.75
C LYS A 255 -7.23 -32.09 14.32
N GLY A 256 -7.53 -31.32 13.27
CA GLY A 256 -6.62 -30.31 12.71
C GLY A 256 -5.57 -30.86 11.73
N TYR A 257 -5.67 -32.14 11.35
CA TYR A 257 -4.81 -32.81 10.37
C TYR A 257 -5.28 -32.47 8.94
N TYR A 258 -5.09 -31.22 8.57
CA TYR A 258 -5.61 -30.63 7.33
C TYR A 258 -5.06 -31.27 6.04
N PRO A 259 -3.76 -31.55 5.91
CA PRO A 259 -3.23 -32.26 4.74
C PRO A 259 -3.84 -33.67 4.55
N GLU A 260 -3.98 -34.42 5.64
CA GLU A 260 -4.55 -35.77 5.67
C GLU A 260 -6.05 -35.73 5.35
N ALA A 261 -6.77 -34.75 5.90
CA ALA A 261 -8.17 -34.51 5.56
C ALA A 261 -8.33 -34.22 4.07
N LEU A 262 -7.52 -33.33 3.49
CA LEU A 262 -7.55 -33.00 2.06
C LEU A 262 -7.29 -34.22 1.17
N GLN A 263 -6.33 -35.07 1.54
CA GLN A 263 -6.02 -36.27 0.77
C GLN A 263 -7.23 -37.20 0.64
N MET A 264 -8.04 -37.30 1.70
CA MET A 264 -9.25 -38.12 1.71
C MET A 264 -10.45 -37.42 1.07
N LEU A 265 -10.61 -36.11 1.26
CA LEU A 265 -11.67 -35.31 0.61
C LEU A 265 -11.58 -35.40 -0.92
N GLN A 266 -10.37 -35.32 -1.48
CA GLN A 266 -10.15 -35.44 -2.94
C GLN A 266 -10.56 -36.82 -3.50
N LYS A 267 -10.56 -37.86 -2.67
CA LYS A 267 -11.02 -39.21 -3.06
C LYS A 267 -12.54 -39.38 -2.93
N THR A 268 -13.20 -38.49 -2.19
CA THR A 268 -14.65 -38.56 -1.95
C THR A 268 -15.41 -38.07 -3.19
N LYS A 269 -15.83 -39.01 -4.05
CA LYS A 269 -16.61 -38.75 -5.27
C LYS A 269 -18.05 -39.25 -5.22
N ILE A 270 -18.48 -39.71 -4.05
CA ILE A 270 -19.80 -40.30 -3.86
C ILE A 270 -20.84 -39.20 -3.58
N GLU A 271 -21.91 -39.19 -4.36
CA GLU A 271 -23.05 -38.30 -4.10
C GLU A 271 -23.86 -38.77 -2.88
N PRO A 272 -24.39 -37.85 -2.04
CA PRO A 272 -24.37 -36.39 -2.17
C PRO A 272 -23.14 -35.69 -1.54
N TYR A 273 -22.11 -36.44 -1.14
CA TYR A 273 -20.97 -35.92 -0.36
C TYR A 273 -19.86 -35.29 -1.20
N ALA A 274 -19.86 -35.49 -2.52
CA ALA A 274 -18.82 -34.98 -3.42
C ALA A 274 -18.71 -33.44 -3.33
N ASP A 275 -19.83 -32.73 -3.38
CA ASP A 275 -19.82 -31.27 -3.26
C ASP A 275 -19.49 -30.77 -1.85
N THR A 276 -19.90 -31.51 -0.82
CA THR A 276 -19.50 -31.22 0.57
C THR A 276 -18.00 -31.38 0.73
N ALA A 277 -17.40 -32.39 0.10
CA ALA A 277 -15.97 -32.62 0.15
C ALA A 277 -15.17 -31.50 -0.53
N LYS A 278 -15.63 -31.02 -1.70
CA LYS A 278 -15.06 -29.83 -2.36
C LYS A 278 -15.20 -28.58 -1.48
N TYR A 279 -16.39 -28.33 -0.93
CA TYR A 279 -16.64 -27.16 -0.09
C TYR A 279 -15.76 -27.16 1.19
N LEU A 280 -15.57 -28.32 1.82
CA LEU A 280 -14.67 -28.45 2.96
C LEU A 280 -13.20 -28.30 2.54
N SER A 281 -12.81 -28.87 1.40
CA SER A 281 -11.47 -28.70 0.82
C SER A 281 -11.16 -27.22 0.59
N ALA A 282 -12.12 -26.45 0.09
CA ALA A 282 -11.97 -25.02 -0.11
C ALA A 282 -11.66 -24.27 1.19
N LYS A 283 -12.37 -24.60 2.29
CA LYS A 283 -12.12 -24.00 3.61
C LYS A 283 -10.72 -24.30 4.11
N ILE A 284 -10.27 -25.54 3.95
CA ILE A 284 -8.92 -25.95 4.34
C ILE A 284 -7.88 -25.21 3.49
N TYR A 285 -8.04 -25.19 2.16
CA TYR A 285 -7.14 -24.47 1.27
C TYR A 285 -7.05 -22.98 1.60
N ALA A 286 -8.18 -22.31 1.87
CA ALA A 286 -8.20 -20.90 2.25
C ALA A 286 -7.44 -20.65 3.57
N LYS A 287 -7.60 -21.54 4.56
CA LYS A 287 -6.87 -21.49 5.84
C LYS A 287 -5.36 -21.69 5.68
N MET A 288 -4.94 -22.43 4.65
CA MET A 288 -3.54 -22.66 4.30
C MET A 288 -2.99 -21.63 3.32
N ASP A 289 -3.69 -20.53 3.07
CA ASP A 289 -3.34 -19.47 2.10
C ASP A 289 -3.18 -19.98 0.64
N LEU A 290 -3.84 -21.09 0.32
CA LEU A 290 -3.90 -21.69 -1.02
C LEU A 290 -5.16 -21.22 -1.78
N ASP A 291 -5.35 -19.91 -1.84
CA ASP A 291 -6.60 -19.27 -2.30
C ASP A 291 -7.04 -19.72 -3.70
N LYS A 292 -6.09 -19.89 -4.64
CA LYS A 292 -6.41 -20.36 -6.00
C LYS A 292 -7.04 -21.75 -6.01
N LYS A 293 -6.57 -22.66 -5.14
CA LYS A 293 -7.16 -23.99 -4.98
C LYS A 293 -8.54 -23.89 -4.32
N ALA A 294 -8.66 -23.05 -3.29
CA ALA A 294 -9.95 -22.81 -2.63
C ALA A 294 -11.01 -22.30 -3.62
N ILE A 295 -10.66 -21.34 -4.47
CA ILE A 295 -11.53 -20.83 -5.54
C ILE A 295 -11.95 -21.96 -6.48
N SER A 296 -11.00 -22.79 -6.94
CA SER A 296 -11.29 -23.91 -7.84
C SER A 296 -12.33 -24.86 -7.26
N GLU A 297 -12.19 -25.25 -5.99
CA GLU A 297 -13.14 -26.11 -5.30
C GLU A 297 -14.53 -25.46 -5.18
N LEU A 298 -14.60 -24.18 -4.80
CA LEU A 298 -15.88 -23.44 -4.67
C LEU A 298 -16.60 -23.24 -5.99
N THR A 299 -15.88 -23.08 -7.10
CA THR A 299 -16.49 -22.91 -8.43
C THR A 299 -17.00 -24.20 -9.05
N THR A 300 -16.56 -25.36 -8.54
CA THR A 300 -16.88 -26.69 -9.11
C THR A 300 -17.84 -27.50 -8.24
N GLN A 301 -18.15 -27.03 -7.04
CA GLN A 301 -19.26 -27.53 -6.23
C GLN A 301 -20.57 -26.89 -6.68
N GLY A 302 -21.68 -27.64 -6.67
CA GLY A 302 -23.01 -27.17 -7.08
C GLY A 302 -24.03 -27.04 -5.95
N SER A 303 -23.70 -27.52 -4.74
CA SER A 303 -24.67 -27.67 -3.64
C SER A 303 -24.73 -26.50 -2.66
N PHE A 304 -23.72 -25.62 -2.63
CA PHE A 304 -23.60 -24.54 -1.66
C PHE A 304 -23.57 -23.16 -2.32
N GLU A 305 -24.33 -22.23 -1.75
CA GLU A 305 -24.17 -20.81 -2.05
C GLU A 305 -22.84 -20.31 -1.48
N SER A 306 -21.93 -19.89 -2.36
CA SER A 306 -20.54 -19.58 -2.03
C SER A 306 -20.08 -18.21 -2.53
N SER A 307 -21.01 -17.37 -2.97
CA SER A 307 -20.72 -16.05 -3.55
C SER A 307 -19.92 -15.15 -2.61
N LEU A 308 -20.22 -15.14 -1.29
CA LEU A 308 -19.45 -14.37 -0.32
C LEU A 308 -18.00 -14.88 -0.23
N SER A 309 -17.81 -16.19 -0.07
CA SER A 309 -16.48 -16.81 0.02
C SER A 309 -15.65 -16.59 -1.24
N LEU A 310 -16.27 -16.76 -2.42
CA LEU A 310 -15.64 -16.45 -3.70
C LEU A 310 -15.28 -14.97 -3.80
N GLY A 311 -16.17 -14.08 -3.39
CA GLY A 311 -15.93 -12.63 -3.36
C GLY A 311 -14.71 -12.25 -2.50
N LEU A 312 -14.64 -12.79 -1.29
CA LEU A 312 -13.52 -12.60 -0.37
C LEU A 312 -12.21 -13.15 -0.95
N LEU A 313 -12.21 -14.38 -1.47
CA LEU A 313 -11.02 -15.01 -2.03
C LEU A 313 -10.54 -14.32 -3.30
N TYR A 314 -11.44 -13.92 -4.20
CA TYR A 314 -11.07 -13.13 -5.38
C TYR A 314 -10.48 -11.78 -5.00
N ALA A 315 -11.02 -11.10 -3.98
CA ALA A 315 -10.44 -9.85 -3.48
C ALA A 315 -9.03 -10.08 -2.92
N ARG A 316 -8.82 -11.16 -2.16
CA ARG A 316 -7.52 -11.53 -1.57
C ARG A 316 -6.43 -11.79 -2.62
N VAL A 317 -6.77 -12.42 -3.74
CA VAL A 317 -5.81 -12.70 -4.84
C VAL A 317 -5.68 -11.54 -5.84
N GLY A 318 -6.38 -10.42 -5.63
CA GLY A 318 -6.33 -9.24 -6.50
C GLY A 318 -7.21 -9.33 -7.75
N GLU A 319 -8.08 -10.33 -7.87
CA GLU A 319 -9.02 -10.54 -8.98
C GLU A 319 -10.29 -9.70 -8.76
N TYR A 320 -10.11 -8.38 -8.65
CA TYR A 320 -11.14 -7.45 -8.16
C TYR A 320 -12.43 -7.43 -8.98
N ASP A 321 -12.37 -7.67 -10.30
CA ASP A 321 -13.58 -7.73 -11.14
C ASP A 321 -14.40 -8.99 -10.90
N LYS A 322 -13.74 -10.12 -10.61
CA LYS A 322 -14.43 -11.36 -10.18
C LYS A 322 -14.97 -11.19 -8.76
N ALA A 323 -14.19 -10.56 -7.88
CA ALA A 323 -14.60 -10.24 -6.51
C ALA A 323 -15.90 -9.43 -6.50
N ARG A 324 -15.94 -8.33 -7.26
CA ARG A 324 -17.13 -7.46 -7.37
C ARG A 324 -18.38 -8.23 -7.76
N ARG A 325 -18.31 -9.01 -8.84
CA ARG A 325 -19.47 -9.80 -9.32
C ARG A 325 -19.97 -10.79 -8.28
N ALA A 326 -19.06 -11.51 -7.62
CA ALA A 326 -19.41 -12.45 -6.57
C ALA A 326 -20.01 -11.74 -5.34
N LEU A 327 -19.45 -10.61 -4.92
CA LEU A 327 -19.95 -9.81 -3.80
C LEU A 327 -21.33 -9.20 -4.09
N GLU A 328 -21.59 -8.73 -5.31
CA GLU A 328 -22.90 -8.23 -5.72
C GLU A 328 -23.98 -9.32 -5.72
N THR A 329 -23.62 -10.56 -6.05
CA THR A 329 -24.52 -11.72 -5.88
C THR A 329 -24.76 -12.00 -4.40
N ALA A 330 -23.71 -12.04 -3.58
CA ALA A 330 -23.80 -12.29 -2.14
C ALA A 330 -24.62 -11.23 -1.39
N MET A 331 -24.59 -9.96 -1.84
CA MET A 331 -25.41 -8.89 -1.28
C MET A 331 -26.92 -9.13 -1.43
N LYS A 332 -27.37 -10.04 -2.29
CA LYS A 332 -28.80 -10.39 -2.37
C LYS A 332 -29.25 -11.28 -1.20
N ILE A 333 -28.32 -11.76 -0.40
CA ILE A 333 -28.55 -12.64 0.75
C ILE A 333 -28.42 -11.81 2.02
N GLU A 334 -29.50 -11.72 2.79
CA GLU A 334 -29.57 -10.86 3.99
C GLU A 334 -28.43 -11.14 4.99
N ARG A 335 -28.14 -12.41 5.25
CA ARG A 335 -27.08 -12.83 6.19
C ARG A 335 -25.68 -12.34 5.78
N ASP A 336 -25.46 -12.18 4.47
CA ASP A 336 -24.14 -11.88 3.90
C ASP A 336 -24.00 -10.39 3.52
N PHE A 337 -25.11 -9.65 3.45
CA PHE A 337 -25.17 -8.28 2.92
C PHE A 337 -24.08 -7.36 3.49
N ASN A 338 -23.94 -7.27 4.82
CA ASN A 338 -22.96 -6.39 5.46
C ASN A 338 -21.51 -6.83 5.25
N ALA A 339 -21.25 -8.14 5.24
CA ALA A 339 -19.92 -8.67 4.96
C ALA A 339 -19.53 -8.40 3.50
N SER A 340 -20.46 -8.58 2.57
CA SER A 340 -20.26 -8.30 1.16
C SER A 340 -20.07 -6.81 0.90
N LEU A 341 -20.89 -5.95 1.50
CA LEU A 341 -20.79 -4.49 1.36
C LEU A 341 -19.48 -3.95 1.90
N ALA A 342 -19.05 -4.40 3.09
CA ALA A 342 -17.76 -4.00 3.67
C ALA A 342 -16.58 -4.45 2.79
N THR A 343 -16.62 -5.67 2.27
CA THR A 343 -15.57 -6.18 1.38
C THR A 343 -15.54 -5.40 0.07
N LEU A 344 -16.71 -5.13 -0.52
CA LEU A 344 -16.81 -4.37 -1.77
C LEU A 344 -16.35 -2.92 -1.59
N THR A 345 -16.63 -2.31 -0.43
CA THR A 345 -16.12 -0.98 -0.05
C THR A 345 -14.58 -0.96 -0.12
N LEU A 346 -13.91 -1.97 0.46
CA LEU A 346 -12.45 -2.06 0.39
C LEU A 346 -11.93 -2.33 -1.02
N VAL A 347 -12.62 -3.16 -1.81
CA VAL A 347 -12.27 -3.39 -3.22
C VAL A 347 -12.40 -2.11 -4.03
N ASP A 348 -13.43 -1.31 -3.79
CA ASP A 348 -13.62 -0.02 -4.46
C ASP A 348 -12.52 0.97 -4.08
N LEU A 349 -12.18 1.09 -2.79
CA LEU A 349 -11.05 1.90 -2.33
C LEU A 349 -9.72 1.45 -2.97
N LYS A 350 -9.48 0.14 -3.06
CA LYS A 350 -8.29 -0.44 -3.72
C LYS A 350 -8.23 -0.18 -5.21
N THR A 351 -9.37 -0.17 -5.87
CA THR A 351 -9.47 -0.01 -7.33
C THR A 351 -9.70 1.44 -7.76
N GLY A 352 -9.82 2.37 -6.81
CA GLY A 352 -10.02 3.79 -7.09
C GLY A 352 -11.46 4.17 -7.40
N LYS A 353 -12.45 3.33 -7.11
CA LYS A 353 -13.88 3.58 -7.39
C LYS A 353 -14.58 4.29 -6.24
N PHE A 354 -14.06 5.45 -5.85
CA PHE A 354 -14.52 6.18 -4.66
C PHE A 354 -15.99 6.61 -4.74
N GLN A 355 -16.45 7.12 -5.88
CA GLN A 355 -17.83 7.61 -6.02
C GLN A 355 -18.83 6.45 -6.05
N ASP A 356 -18.48 5.34 -6.72
CA ASP A 356 -19.34 4.14 -6.75
C ASP A 356 -19.52 3.57 -5.33
N MET A 357 -18.44 3.54 -4.56
CA MET A 357 -18.46 3.12 -3.15
C MET A 357 -19.38 4.00 -2.31
N LEU A 358 -19.24 5.32 -2.42
CA LEU A 358 -20.05 6.27 -1.64
C LEU A 358 -21.53 6.16 -1.97
N ILE A 359 -21.88 6.11 -3.28
CA ILE A 359 -23.26 5.92 -3.73
C ILE A 359 -23.84 4.61 -3.15
N ARG A 360 -23.05 3.52 -3.16
CA ARG A 360 -23.46 2.23 -2.63
C ARG A 360 -23.71 2.28 -1.12
N LEU A 361 -22.82 2.91 -0.36
CA LEU A 361 -22.99 3.10 1.08
C LEU A 361 -24.22 3.97 1.38
N ASP A 362 -24.41 5.07 0.67
CA ASP A 362 -25.56 6.00 0.85
C ASP A 362 -26.91 5.38 0.48
N ASN A 363 -26.91 4.40 -0.42
CA ASN A 363 -28.08 3.61 -0.77
C ASN A 363 -28.37 2.52 0.27
N ALA A 364 -27.33 1.91 0.84
CA ALA A 364 -27.49 0.90 1.89
C ALA A 364 -27.91 1.50 3.23
N TYR A 365 -27.33 2.65 3.59
CA TYR A 365 -27.52 3.30 4.89
C TYR A 365 -27.63 4.82 4.76
N LYS A 366 -28.70 5.38 5.32
CA LYS A 366 -28.84 6.84 5.51
C LYS A 366 -28.15 7.34 6.78
N ASP A 367 -28.10 6.50 7.80
CA ASP A 367 -27.41 6.78 9.06
C ASP A 367 -25.89 6.64 8.90
N GLU A 368 -25.15 7.61 9.43
CA GLU A 368 -23.69 7.65 9.38
C GLU A 368 -23.05 6.58 10.28
N ALA A 369 -23.64 6.31 11.46
CA ALA A 369 -23.09 5.31 12.38
C ALA A 369 -23.10 3.90 11.76
N ALA A 370 -24.15 3.54 11.02
CA ALA A 370 -24.21 2.30 10.25
C ALA A 370 -23.12 2.23 9.16
N LYS A 371 -22.83 3.32 8.44
CA LYS A 371 -21.72 3.36 7.47
C LYS A 371 -20.37 3.13 8.15
N TYR A 372 -20.16 3.72 9.32
CA TYR A 372 -18.92 3.56 10.09
C TYR A 372 -18.73 2.11 10.55
N GLN A 373 -19.80 1.41 10.91
CA GLN A 373 -19.76 -0.02 11.20
C GLN A 373 -19.32 -0.85 9.99
N ILE A 374 -19.77 -0.48 8.77
CA ILE A 374 -19.34 -1.14 7.53
C ILE A 374 -17.85 -0.90 7.27
N LEU A 375 -17.37 0.35 7.35
CA LEU A 375 -15.95 0.68 7.17
C LEU A 375 -15.07 0.03 8.26
N GLY A 376 -15.60 -0.09 9.47
CA GLY A 376 -14.90 -0.62 10.64
C GLY A 376 -14.90 -2.13 10.75
N ARG A 377 -15.63 -2.86 9.89
CA ARG A 377 -15.71 -4.33 9.90
C ARG A 377 -14.36 -4.99 9.66
N TYR A 378 -13.53 -4.41 8.79
CA TYR A 378 -12.18 -4.88 8.49
C TYR A 378 -11.21 -3.73 8.74
N LYS A 379 -10.28 -3.91 9.67
CA LYS A 379 -9.28 -2.88 9.97
C LYS A 379 -8.23 -2.86 8.86
N ILE A 380 -7.89 -1.67 8.40
CA ILE A 380 -6.84 -1.46 7.40
C ILE A 380 -5.59 -0.90 8.06
N LYS A 381 -4.44 -1.14 7.43
CA LYS A 381 -3.16 -0.52 7.73
C LYS A 381 -2.69 0.18 6.46
N THR A 382 -2.62 1.50 6.48
CA THR A 382 -2.05 2.29 5.38
C THR A 382 -0.59 1.94 5.25
N ILE A 383 -0.18 1.65 4.01
CA ILE A 383 1.20 1.33 3.67
C ILE A 383 1.58 2.10 2.41
N LEU A 384 2.87 2.23 2.18
CA LEU A 384 3.38 2.75 0.92
C LEU A 384 3.25 1.69 -0.19
N SER A 385 3.04 2.16 -1.42
CA SER A 385 3.04 1.31 -2.60
C SER A 385 4.39 0.60 -2.73
N LYS A 386 4.38 -0.73 -2.86
CA LYS A 386 5.59 -1.54 -2.99
C LYS A 386 6.41 -1.16 -4.22
N GLU A 387 5.79 -0.60 -5.26
CA GLU A 387 6.49 -0.11 -6.46
C GLU A 387 7.54 0.96 -6.14
N LEU A 388 7.40 1.69 -5.02
CA LEU A 388 8.39 2.69 -4.63
C LEU A 388 9.74 2.09 -4.26
N PHE A 389 9.80 0.86 -3.75
CA PHE A 389 11.03 0.28 -3.17
C PHE A 389 11.29 -1.19 -3.57
N ASP A 390 10.35 -1.87 -4.20
CA ASP A 390 10.58 -3.16 -4.86
C ASP A 390 11.00 -2.93 -6.31
N ILE A 391 12.30 -3.15 -6.57
CA ILE A 391 12.89 -2.93 -7.90
C ILE A 391 12.23 -3.77 -9.00
N ASN A 392 11.71 -4.97 -8.70
CA ASN A 392 11.10 -5.81 -9.72
C ASN A 392 9.74 -5.24 -10.14
N LEU A 393 8.92 -4.81 -9.19
CA LEU A 393 7.66 -4.13 -9.46
C LEU A 393 7.90 -2.78 -10.16
N ALA A 394 8.89 -2.01 -9.69
CA ALA A 394 9.28 -0.75 -10.32
C ALA A 394 9.69 -0.96 -11.78
N GLN A 395 10.50 -1.99 -12.06
CA GLN A 395 10.91 -2.35 -13.43
C GLN A 395 9.73 -2.82 -14.29
N GLU A 396 8.80 -3.60 -13.75
CA GLU A 396 7.61 -4.07 -14.48
C GLU A 396 6.73 -2.89 -14.94
N ASN A 397 6.55 -1.89 -14.07
CA ASN A 397 5.69 -0.73 -14.33
C ASN A 397 6.43 0.46 -14.98
N PHE A 398 7.76 0.43 -15.07
CA PHE A 398 8.55 1.54 -15.59
C PHE A 398 8.24 1.87 -17.05
N SER A 399 7.93 3.14 -17.32
CA SER A 399 7.79 3.64 -18.67
C SER A 399 9.08 4.27 -19.18
N LYS A 400 9.66 3.70 -20.24
CA LYS A 400 10.79 4.29 -20.97
C LYS A 400 10.39 5.53 -21.77
N ASP A 401 9.09 5.74 -21.97
CA ASP A 401 8.54 6.75 -22.86
C ASP A 401 7.99 7.94 -22.05
N LEU A 402 8.88 8.90 -21.75
CA LEU A 402 8.54 10.12 -21.00
C LEU A 402 7.68 11.11 -21.81
N LEU A 403 7.24 10.74 -23.01
CA LEU A 403 6.28 11.50 -23.81
C LEU A 403 4.93 10.77 -23.91
N LYS A 404 4.73 9.68 -23.16
CA LYS A 404 3.54 8.82 -23.28
C LYS A 404 2.26 9.48 -22.80
N ASN A 405 2.32 10.25 -21.70
CA ASN A 405 1.14 10.81 -21.05
C ASN A 405 1.21 12.35 -20.99
N SER A 406 0.04 13.00 -20.90
CA SER A 406 -0.05 14.47 -21.00
C SER A 406 0.65 15.20 -19.86
N LYS A 407 0.69 14.64 -18.64
CA LYS A 407 1.42 15.25 -17.52
C LYS A 407 2.90 15.40 -17.86
N ASP A 408 3.55 14.29 -18.24
CA ASP A 408 4.98 14.30 -18.57
C ASP A 408 5.28 15.25 -19.74
N GLN A 409 4.39 15.28 -20.75
CA GLN A 409 4.49 16.22 -21.87
C GLN A 409 4.45 17.69 -21.39
N PHE A 410 3.53 18.04 -20.49
CA PHE A 410 3.37 19.42 -20.01
C PHE A 410 4.52 19.83 -19.10
N ASP A 411 4.97 18.95 -18.21
CA ASP A 411 6.12 19.19 -17.35
C ASP A 411 7.39 19.43 -18.16
N LEU A 412 7.60 18.68 -19.24
CA LEU A 412 8.72 18.89 -20.16
C LEU A 412 8.63 20.25 -20.88
N LEU A 413 7.42 20.73 -21.22
CA LEU A 413 7.24 22.06 -21.77
C LEU A 413 7.62 23.14 -20.75
N PHE A 414 7.23 23.00 -19.48
CA PHE A 414 7.64 23.93 -18.42
C PHE A 414 9.15 23.87 -18.15
N TYR A 415 9.74 22.68 -18.19
CA TYR A 415 11.17 22.50 -17.98
C TYR A 415 12.01 23.24 -19.01
N PHE A 416 11.66 23.11 -20.30
CA PHE A 416 12.41 23.73 -21.39
C PHE A 416 11.92 25.15 -21.77
N ALA A 417 10.92 25.67 -21.06
CA ALA A 417 10.42 27.02 -21.31
C ALA A 417 11.42 28.09 -20.87
N PRO A 418 11.62 29.14 -21.68
CA PRO A 418 12.44 30.27 -21.28
C PRO A 418 11.70 31.19 -20.31
N TYR A 419 12.45 31.76 -19.37
CA TYR A 419 12.02 32.93 -18.59
C TYR A 419 11.90 34.16 -19.50
N GLN A 420 10.92 35.01 -19.23
CA GLN A 420 10.67 36.24 -19.98
C GLN A 420 11.49 37.41 -19.42
N VAL A 421 11.99 38.25 -20.33
CA VAL A 421 12.77 39.47 -20.04
C VAL A 421 12.28 40.61 -20.94
N PHE A 422 12.40 41.87 -20.50
CA PHE A 422 11.97 43.03 -21.30
C PHE A 422 12.82 43.28 -22.54
N ASP A 423 14.14 43.29 -22.38
CA ASP A 423 15.10 43.47 -23.47
C ASP A 423 16.12 42.33 -23.40
N SER A 424 16.11 41.46 -24.40
CA SER A 424 16.97 40.28 -24.46
C SER A 424 18.46 40.62 -24.55
N LYS A 425 18.84 41.78 -25.12
CA LYS A 425 20.23 42.24 -25.20
C LYS A 425 20.70 42.76 -23.84
N GLN A 426 19.88 43.58 -23.17
CA GLN A 426 20.22 44.07 -21.83
C GLN A 426 20.20 42.94 -20.80
N ALA A 427 19.22 42.05 -20.86
CA ALA A 427 19.15 40.89 -19.98
C ALA A 427 20.36 39.97 -20.15
N ALA A 428 20.79 39.68 -21.39
CA ALA A 428 21.99 38.89 -21.63
C ALA A 428 23.25 39.56 -21.05
N PHE A 429 23.35 40.89 -21.13
CA PHE A 429 24.44 41.66 -20.51
C PHE A 429 24.42 41.56 -18.98
N TYR A 430 23.25 41.70 -18.33
CA TYR A 430 23.13 41.60 -16.88
C TYR A 430 23.33 40.18 -16.36
N ILE A 431 22.82 39.16 -17.04
CA ILE A 431 23.05 37.74 -16.70
C ILE A 431 24.56 37.42 -16.83
N LYS A 432 25.22 37.87 -17.90
CA LYS A 432 26.66 37.70 -18.07
C LYS A 432 27.46 38.40 -16.97
N LYS A 433 27.02 39.58 -16.53
CA LYS A 433 27.63 40.31 -15.41
C LYS A 433 27.40 39.63 -14.05
N ALA A 434 26.20 39.10 -13.80
CA ALA A 434 25.88 38.40 -12.55
C ALA A 434 26.70 37.11 -12.36
N ASN A 435 27.05 36.43 -13.46
CA ASN A 435 27.91 35.23 -13.44
C ASN A 435 29.41 35.54 -13.21
N ILE A 436 29.81 36.82 -13.21
CA ILE A 436 31.15 37.27 -12.81
C ILE A 436 31.02 37.74 -11.36
N THR A 437 31.26 36.81 -10.44
CA THR A 437 31.29 36.94 -8.96
C THR A 437 31.04 38.35 -8.40
N GLY A 438 29.81 38.59 -7.93
CA GLY A 438 29.46 39.56 -6.88
C GLY A 438 29.99 40.98 -7.06
N PHE A 439 29.24 41.83 -7.76
CA PHE A 439 29.52 43.27 -7.72
C PHE A 439 28.96 43.85 -6.40
N VAL A 440 29.75 43.73 -5.34
CA VAL A 440 29.78 44.73 -4.28
C VAL A 440 30.69 45.84 -4.78
N ASP A 441 30.11 46.94 -5.26
CA ASP A 441 30.68 48.25 -4.98
C ASP A 441 29.60 49.33 -5.15
N ASP A 442 29.24 49.92 -4.01
CA ASP A 442 28.42 51.11 -3.88
C ASP A 442 29.20 52.30 -4.45
N ASN A 443 29.09 52.58 -5.75
CA ASN A 443 29.27 53.93 -6.27
C ASN A 443 28.91 54.03 -7.75
N PHE A 444 27.69 54.50 -8.04
CA PHE A 444 27.43 55.16 -9.32
C PHE A 444 26.61 56.43 -9.09
N ASN A 445 27.34 57.52 -8.85
CA ASN A 445 26.83 58.88 -8.87
C ASN A 445 27.01 59.46 -10.28
N THR A 446 25.92 59.79 -10.99
CA THR A 446 25.84 60.94 -11.92
C THR A 446 24.42 61.18 -12.48
N GLY A 447 23.85 62.33 -12.13
CA GLY A 447 23.27 63.31 -13.08
C GLY A 447 21.96 63.04 -13.83
N ASN A 448 20.82 63.42 -13.22
CA ASN A 448 19.71 64.18 -13.82
C ASN A 448 19.09 63.85 -15.20
N TYR A 449 18.75 62.59 -15.46
CA TYR A 449 17.58 62.24 -16.28
C TYR A 449 16.90 60.98 -15.68
N LEU A 450 15.56 60.92 -15.70
CA LEU A 450 14.74 59.70 -15.58
C LEU A 450 14.55 59.03 -14.18
N ALA A 451 13.51 59.41 -13.43
CA ALA A 451 13.04 58.59 -12.29
C ALA A 451 12.32 57.30 -12.77
N ALA A 452 11.52 57.37 -13.85
CA ALA A 452 10.81 56.21 -14.41
C ALA A 452 11.75 55.22 -15.13
N SER A 453 12.78 55.69 -15.84
CA SER A 453 13.77 54.80 -16.48
C SER A 453 14.75 54.19 -15.49
N ARG A 454 15.06 54.85 -14.37
CA ARG A 454 15.83 54.26 -13.25
C ARG A 454 15.07 53.14 -12.55
N ALA A 455 13.78 53.33 -12.27
CA ALA A 455 12.94 52.29 -11.68
C ALA A 455 12.85 51.05 -12.62
N LEU A 456 12.53 51.26 -13.91
CA LEU A 456 12.49 50.20 -14.92
C LEU A 456 13.85 49.49 -15.10
N SER A 457 14.95 50.24 -15.11
CA SER A 457 16.31 49.67 -15.18
C SER A 457 16.65 48.84 -13.93
N SER A 458 16.28 49.31 -12.73
CA SER A 458 16.52 48.59 -11.47
C SER A 458 15.69 47.31 -11.34
N THR A 459 14.42 47.34 -11.76
CA THR A 459 13.55 46.15 -11.75
C THR A 459 14.03 45.12 -12.77
N ASN A 460 14.46 45.55 -13.97
CA ASN A 460 15.02 44.64 -14.97
C ASN A 460 16.30 43.94 -14.50
N VAL A 461 17.17 44.64 -13.77
CA VAL A 461 18.36 44.04 -13.15
C VAL A 461 17.97 43.01 -12.10
N LYS A 462 16.99 43.32 -11.23
CA LYS A 462 16.48 42.36 -10.25
C LYS A 462 15.89 41.12 -10.92
N ILE A 463 15.02 41.29 -11.92
CA ILE A 463 14.47 40.17 -12.70
C ILE A 463 15.57 39.32 -13.32
N ALA A 464 16.57 39.94 -13.95
CA ALA A 464 17.69 39.22 -14.55
C ALA A 464 18.51 38.44 -13.51
N SER A 465 18.72 39.00 -12.32
CA SER A 465 19.39 38.33 -11.20
C SER A 465 18.61 37.11 -10.72
N ILE A 466 17.29 37.24 -10.56
CA ILE A 466 16.42 36.15 -10.10
C ILE A 466 16.35 35.04 -11.16
N ILE A 467 16.24 35.40 -12.45
CA ILE A 467 16.34 34.43 -13.56
C ILE A 467 17.69 33.72 -13.52
N ASN A 468 18.78 34.42 -13.22
CA ASN A 468 20.09 33.79 -13.10
C ASN A 468 20.13 32.77 -11.95
N HIS A 469 19.45 33.03 -10.83
CA HIS A 469 19.28 32.04 -9.75
C HIS A 469 18.52 30.80 -10.25
N ALA A 470 17.40 30.99 -10.96
CA ALA A 470 16.63 29.88 -11.54
C ALA A 470 17.46 29.04 -12.52
N LEU A 471 18.19 29.69 -13.44
CA LEU A 471 19.04 29.02 -14.44
C LEU A 471 20.26 28.30 -13.83
N ASN A 472 20.71 28.76 -12.65
CA ASN A 472 21.76 28.10 -11.87
C ASN A 472 21.20 27.07 -10.86
N GLN A 473 19.99 26.55 -11.11
CA GLN A 473 19.38 25.47 -10.34
C GLN A 473 19.15 25.86 -8.86
N ARG A 474 18.76 27.12 -8.62
CA ARG A 474 18.28 27.62 -7.33
C ARG A 474 16.83 28.04 -7.46
N LEU A 475 15.99 27.09 -7.89
CA LEU A 475 14.63 27.38 -8.34
C LEU A 475 13.71 27.85 -7.20
N ARG A 476 13.84 27.26 -6.01
CA ARG A 476 13.08 27.67 -4.81
C ARG A 476 13.44 29.09 -4.35
N GLN A 477 14.74 29.41 -4.35
CA GLN A 477 15.22 30.77 -4.08
C GLN A 477 14.63 31.76 -5.11
N ALA A 478 14.71 31.43 -6.40
CA ALA A 478 14.17 32.29 -7.45
C ALA A 478 12.65 32.49 -7.32
N ASN A 479 11.89 31.44 -6.97
CA ASN A 479 10.46 31.53 -6.71
C ASN A 479 10.16 32.51 -5.55
N ALA A 480 10.88 32.41 -4.43
CA ALA A 480 10.72 33.31 -3.29
C ALA A 480 11.05 34.76 -3.64
N GLU A 481 12.15 34.99 -4.37
CA GLU A 481 12.56 36.33 -4.81
C GLU A 481 11.58 36.94 -5.84
N PHE A 482 11.06 36.15 -6.78
CA PHE A 482 10.00 36.61 -7.68
C PHE A 482 8.73 36.98 -6.94
N LYS A 483 8.34 36.18 -5.94
CA LYS A 483 7.17 36.48 -5.09
C LYS A 483 7.35 37.80 -4.35
N ALA A 484 8.48 37.98 -3.67
CA ALA A 484 8.79 39.22 -2.96
C ALA A 484 8.86 40.44 -3.90
N LEU A 485 9.36 40.27 -5.12
CA LEU A 485 9.39 41.33 -6.11
C LEU A 485 7.99 41.66 -6.65
N LEU A 486 7.11 40.67 -6.77
CA LEU A 486 5.72 40.85 -7.18
C LEU A 486 4.89 41.57 -6.12
N ASP A 487 5.19 41.40 -4.83
CA ASP A 487 4.55 42.17 -3.74
C ASP A 487 4.77 43.69 -3.89
N ILE A 488 5.88 44.08 -4.53
CA ILE A 488 6.20 45.48 -4.84
C ILE A 488 5.55 45.92 -6.16
N TYR A 489 5.48 45.01 -7.15
CA TYR A 489 4.99 45.29 -8.51
C TYR A 489 3.86 44.33 -8.91
N PRO A 490 2.66 44.42 -8.29
CA PRO A 490 1.61 43.40 -8.43
C PRO A 490 0.98 43.32 -9.81
N GLU A 491 1.05 44.37 -10.64
CA GLU A 491 0.46 44.37 -11.99
C GLU A 491 1.48 44.05 -13.10
N HIS A 492 2.60 43.42 -12.73
CA HIS A 492 3.70 43.20 -13.66
C HIS A 492 3.60 41.86 -14.39
N SER A 493 3.11 41.88 -15.64
CA SER A 493 2.87 40.67 -16.47
C SER A 493 4.05 39.69 -16.55
N ILE A 494 5.29 40.16 -16.75
CA ILE A 494 6.49 39.29 -16.82
C ILE A 494 6.84 38.65 -15.46
N LEU A 495 6.61 39.34 -14.34
CA LEU A 495 6.88 38.78 -13.01
C LEU A 495 5.89 37.66 -12.73
N HIS A 496 4.62 37.88 -13.05
CA HIS A 496 3.61 36.83 -13.01
C HIS A 496 3.99 35.62 -13.87
N TYR A 497 4.45 35.81 -15.11
CA TYR A 497 4.89 34.71 -15.97
C TYR A 497 6.08 33.94 -15.37
N ASN A 498 7.12 34.65 -14.91
CA ASN A 498 8.33 34.02 -14.39
C ASN A 498 8.07 33.29 -13.06
N LEU A 499 7.28 33.89 -12.17
CA LEU A 499 6.83 33.26 -10.94
C LEU A 499 5.99 32.01 -11.25
N ALA A 500 5.05 32.10 -12.18
CA ALA A 500 4.24 30.96 -12.61
C ALA A 500 5.10 29.82 -13.18
N LEU A 501 6.14 30.14 -13.96
CA LEU A 501 7.06 29.16 -14.50
C LEU A 501 7.84 28.44 -13.40
N THR A 502 8.34 29.16 -12.39
CA THR A 502 8.98 28.51 -11.23
C THR A 502 7.99 27.61 -10.47
N TYR A 503 6.73 28.03 -10.27
CA TYR A 503 5.73 27.17 -9.65
C TYR A 503 5.44 25.91 -10.48
N ALA A 504 5.34 26.03 -11.80
CA ALA A 504 5.11 24.89 -12.69
C ALA A 504 6.29 23.90 -12.69
N GLN A 505 7.52 24.41 -12.67
CA GLN A 505 8.74 23.61 -12.56
C GLN A 505 8.89 22.92 -11.19
N LEU A 506 8.27 23.48 -10.14
CA LEU A 506 8.10 22.89 -8.80
C LEU A 506 6.77 22.11 -8.66
N GLN A 507 6.11 21.79 -9.78
CA GLN A 507 4.84 21.07 -9.87
C GLN A 507 3.67 21.64 -9.04
N ASN A 508 3.72 22.92 -8.65
CA ASN A 508 2.62 23.62 -8.00
C ASN A 508 1.68 24.22 -9.06
N TYR A 509 0.89 23.35 -9.69
CA TYR A 509 0.10 23.69 -10.86
C TYR A 509 -1.06 24.67 -10.57
N GLU A 510 -1.61 24.66 -9.35
CA GLU A 510 -2.67 25.60 -8.98
C GLU A 510 -2.13 27.04 -8.95
N LEU A 511 -1.00 27.28 -8.28
CA LEU A 511 -0.37 28.60 -8.26
C LEU A 511 0.19 28.97 -9.64
N ALA A 512 0.77 28.02 -10.37
CA ALA A 512 1.21 28.24 -11.75
C ALA A 512 0.04 28.74 -12.63
N TYR A 513 -1.12 28.08 -12.56
CA TYR A 513 -2.31 28.51 -13.29
C TYR A 513 -2.72 29.94 -12.92
N LYS A 514 -2.86 30.25 -11.62
CA LYS A 514 -3.25 31.58 -11.14
C LYS A 514 -2.33 32.68 -11.68
N HIS A 515 -1.01 32.48 -11.60
CA HIS A 515 -0.05 33.48 -12.02
C HIS A 515 0.10 33.55 -13.56
N PHE A 516 0.06 32.43 -14.29
CA PHE A 516 0.06 32.47 -15.76
C PHE A 516 -1.20 33.17 -16.31
N ALA A 517 -2.38 32.88 -15.74
CA ALA A 517 -3.62 33.54 -16.13
C ALA A 517 -3.55 35.05 -15.84
N SER A 518 -3.03 35.43 -14.67
CA SER A 518 -2.79 36.85 -14.34
C SER A 518 -1.83 37.52 -15.32
N SER A 519 -0.73 36.85 -15.70
CA SER A 519 0.21 37.35 -16.72
C SER A 519 -0.49 37.61 -18.06
N TYR A 520 -1.36 36.70 -18.47
CA TYR A 520 -2.14 36.81 -19.70
C TYR A 520 -3.16 37.95 -19.63
N HIS A 521 -3.93 38.10 -18.53
CA HIS A 521 -4.89 39.20 -18.41
C HIS A 521 -4.20 40.58 -18.39
N LEU A 522 -3.01 40.69 -17.77
CA LEU A 522 -2.22 41.92 -17.77
C LEU A 522 -1.60 42.24 -19.14
N ASN A 523 -1.37 41.22 -19.97
CA ASN A 523 -0.90 41.39 -21.34
C ASN A 523 -1.52 40.33 -22.26
N PRO A 524 -2.71 40.59 -22.85
CA PRO A 524 -3.44 39.62 -23.67
C PRO A 524 -2.70 39.17 -24.95
N LYS A 525 -1.59 39.82 -25.31
CA LYS A 525 -0.70 39.40 -26.40
C LYS A 525 0.36 38.37 -25.96
N ASN A 526 0.49 38.11 -24.66
CA ASN A 526 1.37 37.07 -24.12
C ASN A 526 0.71 35.69 -24.25
N TYR A 527 0.46 35.25 -25.48
CA TYR A 527 -0.25 33.99 -25.75
C TYR A 527 0.44 32.75 -25.15
N GLN A 528 1.77 32.80 -24.95
CA GLN A 528 2.49 31.73 -24.27
C GLN A 528 2.06 31.62 -22.79
N ALA A 529 1.85 32.73 -22.09
CA ALA A 529 1.27 32.71 -20.75
C ALA A 529 -0.14 32.11 -20.75
N GLY A 530 -0.98 32.48 -21.73
CA GLY A 530 -2.32 31.90 -21.90
C GLY A 530 -2.28 30.39 -22.13
N ALA A 531 -1.38 29.92 -23.00
CA ALA A 531 -1.18 28.49 -23.25
C ALA A 531 -0.69 27.74 -22.00
N PHE A 532 0.30 28.27 -21.28
CA PHE A 532 0.80 27.65 -20.05
C PHE A 532 -0.20 27.70 -18.89
N ALA A 533 -1.04 28.73 -18.82
CA ALA A 533 -2.19 28.74 -17.93
C ALA A 533 -3.14 27.58 -18.26
N MET A 534 -3.46 27.35 -19.54
CA MET A 534 -4.29 26.21 -19.95
C MET A 534 -3.68 24.87 -19.56
N LEU A 535 -2.37 24.65 -19.80
CA LEU A 535 -1.69 23.41 -19.38
C LEU A 535 -1.74 23.21 -17.86
N SER A 536 -1.44 24.27 -17.08
CA SER A 536 -1.45 24.23 -15.61
C SER A 536 -2.86 23.99 -15.05
N ALA A 537 -3.89 24.55 -15.70
CA ALA A 537 -5.28 24.33 -15.34
C ALA A 537 -5.71 22.87 -15.56
N LYS A 538 -5.27 22.23 -16.66
CA LYS A 538 -5.53 20.80 -16.89
C LYS A 538 -4.88 19.90 -15.82
N LEU A 539 -3.68 20.26 -15.35
CA LEU A 539 -3.00 19.49 -14.30
C LEU A 539 -3.61 19.70 -12.91
N SER A 540 -4.05 20.91 -12.59
CA SER A 540 -4.74 21.22 -11.33
C SER A 540 -6.21 20.81 -11.30
N GLY A 541 -6.81 20.50 -12.46
CA GLY A 541 -8.23 20.14 -12.59
C GLY A 541 -9.17 21.34 -12.55
N ALA A 542 -8.67 22.55 -12.80
CA ALA A 542 -9.48 23.76 -12.89
C ALA A 542 -10.36 23.76 -14.16
N ASP A 543 -11.54 24.38 -14.09
CA ASP A 543 -12.40 24.58 -15.27
C ASP A 543 -11.76 25.61 -16.22
N THR A 544 -11.54 25.18 -17.46
CA THR A 544 -10.86 25.97 -18.49
C THR A 544 -11.80 26.56 -19.54
N HIS A 545 -13.10 26.23 -19.55
CA HIS A 545 -13.97 26.53 -20.70
C HIS A 545 -14.05 28.02 -21.03
N LYS A 546 -14.31 28.87 -20.03
CA LYS A 546 -14.42 30.32 -20.22
C LYS A 546 -13.09 30.93 -20.68
N PHE A 547 -12.01 30.58 -19.98
CA PHE A 547 -10.67 31.12 -20.24
C PHE A 547 -10.13 30.69 -21.62
N TYR A 548 -10.41 29.45 -22.04
CA TYR A 548 -10.06 28.98 -23.38
C TYR A 548 -10.72 29.80 -24.49
N ASN A 549 -12.03 30.05 -24.35
CA ASN A 549 -12.77 30.83 -25.33
C ASN A 549 -12.29 32.29 -25.40
N GLU A 550 -11.98 32.88 -24.25
CA GLU A 550 -11.37 34.23 -24.17
C GLU A 550 -10.06 34.31 -24.96
N ILE A 551 -9.16 33.33 -24.78
CA ILE A 551 -7.90 33.28 -25.54
C ILE A 551 -8.17 33.18 -27.04
N LEU A 552 -9.11 32.33 -27.46
CA LEU A 552 -9.44 32.17 -28.89
C LEU A 552 -10.04 33.44 -29.49
N GLU A 553 -10.90 34.15 -28.76
CA GLU A 553 -11.47 35.43 -29.18
C GLU A 553 -10.35 36.46 -29.39
N ASN A 554 -9.44 36.60 -28.41
CA ASN A 554 -8.28 37.48 -28.51
C ASN A 554 -7.37 37.14 -29.71
N ILE A 555 -7.12 35.85 -29.97
CA ILE A 555 -6.38 35.40 -31.16
C ILE A 555 -7.11 35.79 -32.45
N SER A 556 -8.44 35.70 -32.49
CA SER A 556 -9.23 35.97 -33.69
C SER A 556 -9.25 37.44 -34.09
N VAL A 557 -9.16 38.35 -33.11
CA VAL A 557 -9.17 39.81 -33.34
C VAL A 557 -7.76 40.41 -33.49
N ASP A 558 -6.70 39.66 -33.13
CA ASP A 558 -5.31 40.10 -33.27
C ASP A 558 -4.81 39.92 -34.72
N THR A 559 -4.89 41.00 -35.49
CA THR A 559 -4.45 41.04 -36.90
C THR A 559 -2.95 40.82 -37.08
N GLU A 560 -2.15 40.92 -36.01
CA GLU A 560 -0.70 40.70 -36.02
C GLU A 560 -0.28 39.39 -35.34
N PHE A 561 -1.22 38.47 -35.13
CA PHE A 561 -0.96 37.20 -34.44
C PHE A 561 0.16 36.39 -35.12
N LYS A 562 1.25 36.17 -34.38
CA LYS A 562 2.43 35.39 -34.82
C LYS A 562 2.80 34.25 -33.87
N ALA A 563 2.03 34.04 -32.79
CA ALA A 563 2.36 33.08 -31.74
C ALA A 563 1.86 31.65 -32.06
N THR A 564 2.27 31.11 -33.21
CA THR A 564 1.83 29.81 -33.73
C THR A 564 2.05 28.68 -32.72
N MET A 565 3.21 28.64 -32.05
CA MET A 565 3.52 27.66 -31.00
C MET A 565 2.49 27.70 -29.85
N ALA A 566 2.16 28.90 -29.35
CA ALA A 566 1.21 29.05 -28.26
C ALA A 566 -0.20 28.56 -28.66
N LYS A 567 -0.63 28.88 -29.89
CA LYS A 567 -1.89 28.35 -30.44
C LYS A 567 -1.86 26.82 -30.55
N SER A 568 -0.77 26.24 -31.01
CA SER A 568 -0.64 24.77 -31.07
C SER A 568 -0.63 24.14 -29.66
N MET A 569 -0.05 24.78 -28.65
CA MET A 569 -0.12 24.33 -27.26
C MET A 569 -1.55 24.36 -26.69
N LEU A 570 -2.42 25.24 -27.18
CA LEU A 570 -3.85 25.23 -26.83
C LEU A 570 -4.56 23.98 -27.38
N PHE A 571 -4.20 23.53 -28.60
CA PHE A 571 -4.69 22.25 -29.13
C PHE A 571 -4.19 21.07 -28.31
N LEU A 572 -2.91 21.09 -27.90
CA LEU A 572 -2.36 20.09 -26.99
C LEU A 572 -3.16 19.98 -25.68
N ALA A 573 -3.50 21.12 -25.06
CA ALA A 573 -4.27 21.16 -23.81
C ALA A 573 -5.65 20.48 -23.94
N ASN A 574 -6.23 20.47 -25.13
CA ASN A 574 -7.53 19.86 -25.42
C ASN A 574 -7.43 18.51 -26.16
N ALA A 575 -6.23 17.91 -26.21
CA ALA A 575 -5.96 16.66 -26.91
C ALA A 575 -6.31 16.67 -28.41
N ASP A 576 -6.31 17.85 -29.04
CA ASP A 576 -6.47 17.99 -30.49
C ASP A 576 -5.11 17.85 -31.18
N PHE A 577 -4.64 16.62 -31.30
CA PHE A 577 -3.28 16.34 -31.76
C PHE A 577 -3.06 16.62 -33.24
N ILE A 578 -4.10 16.51 -34.06
CA ILE A 578 -4.03 16.67 -35.53
C ILE A 578 -3.80 18.15 -35.87
N SER A 579 -4.51 19.06 -35.20
CA SER A 579 -4.40 20.50 -35.44
C SER A 579 -3.03 21.10 -35.11
N MET A 580 -2.15 20.33 -34.45
CA MET A 580 -0.77 20.74 -34.19
C MET A 580 0.21 20.40 -35.33
N LEU A 581 -0.13 19.49 -36.25
CA LEU A 581 0.76 19.06 -37.34
C LEU A 581 1.37 20.20 -38.17
N PRO A 582 0.63 21.27 -38.54
CA PRO A 582 1.19 22.37 -39.31
C PRO A 582 2.40 23.04 -38.64
N PHE A 583 2.47 22.99 -37.30
CA PHE A 583 3.61 23.54 -36.58
C PHE A 583 4.91 22.82 -36.90
N LEU A 584 4.90 21.53 -37.30
CA LEU A 584 6.12 20.80 -37.67
C LEU A 584 6.79 21.38 -38.94
N ASP A 585 5.98 21.87 -39.89
CA ASP A 585 6.45 22.36 -41.19
C ASP A 585 6.90 23.83 -41.18
N GLU A 586 6.58 24.57 -40.11
CA GLU A 586 6.96 25.99 -39.97
C GLU A 586 8.49 26.18 -39.95
N ILE A 587 9.00 27.17 -40.69
CA ILE A 587 10.39 27.61 -40.58
C ILE A 587 10.54 28.40 -39.28
N LYS A 588 11.31 27.85 -38.33
CA LYS A 588 11.44 28.38 -36.97
C LYS A 588 12.84 28.17 -36.43
N ARG A 589 13.20 28.95 -35.40
CA ARG A 589 14.46 28.77 -34.67
C ARG A 589 14.37 27.53 -33.79
N GLU A 590 15.35 26.65 -33.89
CA GLU A 590 15.48 25.51 -32.98
C GLU A 590 15.93 26.00 -31.60
N THR A 591 15.03 25.87 -30.63
CA THR A 591 15.21 26.17 -29.21
C THR A 591 14.87 24.91 -28.39
N PRO A 592 15.27 24.80 -27.12
CA PRO A 592 14.88 23.67 -26.30
C PRO A 592 13.35 23.44 -26.29
N LEU A 593 12.59 24.51 -26.03
CA LEU A 593 11.13 24.47 -26.02
C LEU A 593 10.55 24.05 -27.38
N SER A 594 11.05 24.58 -28.50
CA SER A 594 10.53 24.20 -29.81
C SER A 594 10.82 22.74 -30.14
N LEU A 595 12.03 22.26 -29.85
CA LEU A 595 12.44 20.89 -30.15
C LEU A 595 11.64 19.87 -29.34
N ILE A 596 11.44 20.11 -28.03
CA ILE A 596 10.63 19.21 -27.21
C ILE A 596 9.15 19.26 -27.62
N PHE A 597 8.63 20.44 -27.99
CA PHE A 597 7.26 20.56 -28.46
C PHE A 597 7.04 19.85 -29.80
N GLU A 598 7.99 19.97 -30.74
CA GLU A 598 7.97 19.19 -31.98
C GLU A 598 8.04 17.68 -31.70
N ALA A 599 8.82 17.23 -30.72
CA ALA A 599 8.86 15.84 -30.30
C ALA A 599 7.51 15.37 -29.73
N ILE A 600 6.83 16.21 -28.95
CA ILE A 600 5.48 15.94 -28.41
C ILE A 600 4.45 15.84 -29.54
N ILE A 601 4.47 16.76 -30.52
CA ILE A 601 3.56 16.71 -31.67
C ILE A 601 3.81 15.45 -32.49
N ALA A 602 5.07 15.14 -32.79
CA ALA A 602 5.45 13.93 -33.51
C ALA A 602 4.99 12.67 -32.78
N LYS A 603 5.15 12.64 -31.44
CA LYS A 603 4.74 11.51 -30.60
C LYS A 603 3.23 11.27 -30.66
N ASN A 604 2.44 12.32 -30.42
CA ASN A 604 0.97 12.22 -30.40
C ASN A 604 0.36 11.93 -31.79
N ASN A 605 1.13 12.11 -32.87
CA ASN A 605 0.73 11.81 -34.24
C ASN A 605 1.43 10.56 -34.83
N GLY A 606 2.06 9.72 -34.01
CA GLY A 606 2.67 8.45 -34.45
C GLY A 606 3.95 8.58 -35.29
N LEU A 607 4.54 9.77 -35.38
CA LEU A 607 5.75 10.07 -36.16
C LEU A 607 7.03 9.71 -35.38
N ASN A 608 7.14 8.45 -34.94
CA ASN A 608 8.18 7.99 -34.01
C ASN A 608 9.63 8.23 -34.47
N GLN A 609 9.89 8.25 -35.78
CA GLN A 609 11.22 8.57 -36.31
C GLN A 609 11.60 10.03 -36.04
N GLN A 610 10.64 10.96 -36.18
CA GLN A 610 10.88 12.38 -35.92
C GLN A 610 11.15 12.64 -34.44
N VAL A 611 10.49 11.91 -33.52
CA VAL A 611 10.72 12.03 -32.07
C VAL A 611 12.21 11.87 -31.74
N GLY A 612 12.84 10.80 -32.22
CA GLY A 612 14.27 10.54 -31.97
C GLY A 612 15.18 11.62 -32.54
N VAL A 613 14.88 12.14 -33.74
CA VAL A 613 15.64 13.24 -34.36
C VAL A 613 15.56 14.52 -33.52
N LYS A 614 14.37 14.90 -33.06
CA LYS A 614 14.18 16.11 -32.25
C LYS A 614 14.85 16.00 -30.88
N ILE A 615 14.76 14.83 -30.23
CA ILE A 615 15.45 14.56 -28.96
C ILE A 615 16.98 14.59 -29.15
N ALA A 616 17.52 14.03 -30.22
CA ALA A 616 18.95 14.09 -30.51
C ALA A 616 19.45 15.52 -30.69
N LYS A 617 18.69 16.37 -31.40
CA LYS A 617 18.99 17.80 -31.53
C LYS A 617 18.92 18.53 -30.18
N LEU A 618 17.93 18.21 -29.34
CA LEU A 618 17.79 18.80 -28.01
C LEU A 618 19.01 18.49 -27.14
N LYS A 619 19.44 17.22 -27.12
CA LYS A 619 20.66 16.77 -26.44
C LYS A 619 21.94 17.42 -27.00
N ALA A 620 22.02 17.66 -28.31
CA ALA A 620 23.14 18.38 -28.91
C ALA A 620 23.19 19.85 -28.47
N LEU A 621 22.03 20.48 -28.29
CA LEU A 621 21.92 21.86 -27.81
C LEU A 621 22.23 21.98 -26.31
N LEU A 622 21.90 20.95 -25.53
CA LEU A 622 22.04 20.92 -24.07
C LEU A 622 22.84 19.68 -23.61
N PRO A 623 24.15 19.58 -23.93
CA PRO A 623 24.92 18.35 -23.71
C PRO A 623 25.03 17.93 -22.24
N ASN A 624 24.96 18.88 -21.30
CA ASN A 624 25.11 18.61 -19.86
C ASN A 624 23.76 18.58 -19.11
N ASP A 625 22.65 18.81 -19.80
CA ASP A 625 21.32 18.85 -19.18
C ASP A 625 20.80 17.43 -18.92
N ILE A 626 20.46 17.13 -17.66
CA ILE A 626 20.13 15.77 -17.23
C ILE A 626 18.88 15.23 -17.92
N VAL A 627 17.83 16.04 -18.08
CA VAL A 627 16.56 15.62 -18.68
C VAL A 627 16.74 15.32 -20.17
N SER A 628 17.46 16.16 -20.91
CA SER A 628 17.76 15.91 -22.32
C SER A 628 18.61 14.64 -22.53
N ASN A 629 19.55 14.37 -21.62
CA ASN A 629 20.36 13.15 -21.64
C ASN A 629 19.50 11.91 -21.37
N ILE A 630 18.60 11.95 -20.39
CA ILE A 630 17.67 10.85 -20.08
C ILE A 630 16.72 10.60 -21.26
N LEU A 631 16.13 11.66 -21.85
CA LEU A 631 15.28 11.54 -23.04
C LEU A 631 16.02 10.89 -24.21
N TYR A 632 17.26 11.32 -24.45
CA TYR A 632 18.09 10.75 -25.51
C TYR A 632 18.43 9.28 -25.24
N PHE A 633 18.87 8.96 -24.03
CA PHE A 633 19.13 7.58 -23.61
C PHE A 633 17.89 6.68 -23.79
N ASN A 634 16.71 7.17 -23.38
CA ASN A 634 15.44 6.45 -23.56
C ASN A 634 15.12 6.20 -25.03
N SER A 635 15.37 7.19 -25.90
CA SER A 635 15.13 7.06 -27.34
C SER A 635 15.99 5.97 -27.99
N LEU A 636 17.22 5.78 -27.51
CA LEU A 636 18.13 4.73 -28.00
C LEU A 636 17.77 3.34 -27.46
N ASN A 637 17.22 3.26 -26.25
CA ASN A 637 16.94 2.01 -25.55
C ASN A 637 15.45 1.63 -25.52
N LYS A 638 14.62 2.26 -26.35
CA LYS A 638 13.16 2.06 -26.36
C LYS A 638 12.72 0.59 -26.53
N ASN A 639 13.48 -0.19 -27.30
CA ASN A 639 13.17 -1.57 -27.65
C ASN A 639 13.90 -2.60 -26.77
N ALA A 640 14.83 -2.16 -25.92
CA ALA A 640 15.59 -3.06 -25.05
C ALA A 640 14.64 -3.74 -24.06
N SER A 641 14.96 -4.95 -23.59
CA SER A 641 14.25 -5.52 -22.42
C SER A 641 14.47 -4.64 -21.19
N ILE A 642 13.66 -4.74 -20.13
CA ILE A 642 13.89 -3.88 -18.94
C ILE A 642 15.24 -4.17 -18.27
N LYS A 643 15.71 -5.42 -18.28
CA LYS A 643 17.01 -5.80 -17.73
C LYS A 643 18.16 -5.27 -18.58
N GLU A 644 18.06 -5.37 -19.90
CA GLU A 644 19.04 -4.78 -20.83
C GLU A 644 19.06 -3.24 -20.74
N TYR A 645 17.89 -2.62 -20.68
CA TYR A 645 17.76 -1.17 -20.47
C TYR A 645 18.46 -0.74 -19.17
N ALA A 646 18.23 -1.45 -18.06
CA ALA A 646 18.86 -1.18 -16.78
C ALA A 646 20.39 -1.31 -16.85
N GLN A 647 20.90 -2.37 -17.51
CA GLN A 647 22.33 -2.56 -17.74
C GLN A 647 22.93 -1.43 -18.58
N ASN A 648 22.27 -1.03 -19.66
CA ASN A 648 22.72 0.08 -20.50
C ASN A 648 22.73 1.41 -19.72
N ALA A 649 21.77 1.61 -18.81
CA ALA A 649 21.72 2.78 -17.94
C ALA A 649 22.90 2.77 -16.96
N GLN A 650 23.21 1.63 -16.35
CA GLN A 650 24.39 1.49 -15.48
C GLN A 650 25.69 1.88 -16.20
N ILE A 651 25.88 1.40 -17.43
CA ILE A 651 27.08 1.71 -18.23
C ILE A 651 27.14 3.19 -18.60
N HIS A 652 26.02 3.75 -19.06
CA HIS A 652 25.97 5.12 -19.55
C HIS A 652 26.12 6.15 -18.42
N PHE A 653 25.38 5.99 -17.33
CA PHE A 653 25.29 7.01 -16.28
C PHE A 653 26.40 6.93 -15.23
N LYS A 654 27.10 5.78 -15.08
CA LYS A 654 28.22 5.64 -14.13
C LYS A 654 29.38 6.62 -14.38
N ASN A 655 29.62 6.98 -15.64
CA ASN A 655 30.77 7.81 -16.04
C ASN A 655 30.38 9.20 -16.56
N LEU A 656 29.09 9.57 -16.58
CA LEU A 656 28.69 10.89 -17.04
C LEU A 656 28.93 11.95 -15.94
N GLY A 657 29.70 12.98 -16.27
CA GLY A 657 29.85 14.16 -15.42
C GLY A 657 28.61 15.06 -15.50
N PHE A 658 27.56 14.72 -14.78
CA PHE A 658 26.35 15.55 -14.68
C PHE A 658 26.55 16.75 -13.77
N ASP A 659 25.83 17.83 -14.09
CA ASP A 659 25.60 18.92 -13.15
C ASP A 659 24.51 18.53 -12.14
N TYR A 660 24.92 17.95 -11.02
CA TYR A 660 24.03 17.51 -9.95
C TYR A 660 23.22 18.64 -9.31
N ARG A 661 23.58 19.91 -9.54
CA ARG A 661 22.78 21.05 -9.07
C ARG A 661 21.36 20.98 -9.62
N ALA A 662 21.17 20.47 -10.84
CA ALA A 662 19.85 20.29 -11.45
C ALA A 662 18.99 19.26 -10.70
N VAL A 663 19.62 18.25 -10.10
CA VAL A 663 18.93 17.26 -9.26
C VAL A 663 18.60 17.86 -7.88
N PHE A 664 19.52 18.65 -7.33
CA PHE A 664 19.40 19.22 -5.99
C PHE A 664 18.40 20.38 -5.93
N GLY A 665 18.59 21.43 -6.73
CA GLY A 665 17.80 22.67 -6.64
C GLY A 665 17.09 23.09 -7.94
N GLY A 666 17.11 22.22 -8.95
CA GLY A 666 16.42 22.42 -10.22
C GLY A 666 14.92 22.12 -10.17
N ALA A 667 14.33 21.86 -11.33
CA ALA A 667 12.93 21.45 -11.46
C ALA A 667 12.71 20.05 -10.89
N ASP A 668 11.54 19.80 -10.29
CA ASP A 668 11.28 18.52 -9.60
C ASP A 668 11.36 17.33 -10.56
N ILE A 669 10.95 17.48 -11.83
CA ILE A 669 11.04 16.37 -12.82
C ILE A 669 12.48 15.93 -13.11
N ALA A 670 13.48 16.81 -12.97
CA ALA A 670 14.87 16.44 -13.17
C ALA A 670 15.31 15.44 -12.10
N ARG A 671 14.91 15.71 -10.85
CA ARG A 671 15.12 14.83 -9.70
C ARG A 671 14.32 13.53 -9.84
N GLU A 672 13.02 13.62 -10.15
CA GLU A 672 12.14 12.47 -10.28
C GLU A 672 12.62 11.51 -11.38
N TYR A 673 12.93 12.00 -12.58
CA TYR A 673 13.42 11.17 -13.68
C TYR A 673 14.79 10.57 -13.38
N TYR A 674 15.68 11.33 -12.75
CA TYR A 674 17.00 10.81 -12.37
C TYR A 674 16.88 9.69 -11.33
N VAL A 675 16.16 9.92 -10.23
CA VAL A 675 15.99 8.93 -9.16
C VAL A 675 15.22 7.72 -9.68
N SER A 676 14.18 7.90 -10.48
CA SER A 676 13.45 6.78 -11.11
C SER A 676 14.37 5.94 -12.00
N LEU A 677 15.21 6.57 -12.82
CA LEU A 677 16.19 5.87 -13.64
C LEU A 677 17.24 5.13 -12.80
N MET A 678 17.76 5.75 -11.74
CA MET A 678 18.70 5.11 -10.82
C MET A 678 18.06 3.95 -10.06
N HIS A 679 16.76 4.05 -9.73
CA HIS A 679 15.99 2.98 -9.11
C HIS A 679 15.94 1.76 -10.02
N ILE A 680 15.45 1.91 -11.24
CA ILE A 680 15.34 0.77 -12.15
C ILE A 680 16.70 0.25 -12.62
N ALA A 681 17.74 1.08 -12.60
CA ALA A 681 19.12 0.68 -12.87
C ALA A 681 19.77 -0.03 -11.66
N GLY A 682 19.13 -0.08 -10.48
CA GLY A 682 19.70 -0.67 -9.27
C GLY A 682 20.90 0.10 -8.72
N LEU A 683 20.95 1.42 -8.94
CA LEU A 683 22.05 2.30 -8.55
C LEU A 683 21.75 3.20 -7.34
N LEU A 684 20.54 3.14 -6.76
CA LEU A 684 20.15 4.06 -5.67
C LEU A 684 21.11 4.06 -4.48
N ASN A 685 21.57 2.89 -4.02
CA ASN A 685 22.49 2.83 -2.88
C ASN A 685 23.83 3.52 -3.16
N LEU A 686 24.32 3.44 -4.41
CA LEU A 686 25.53 4.13 -4.83
C LEU A 686 25.32 5.65 -4.84
N GLU A 687 24.21 6.11 -5.42
CA GLU A 687 23.87 7.53 -5.43
C GLU A 687 23.58 8.08 -4.02
N ARG A 688 22.98 7.26 -3.14
CA ARG A 688 22.78 7.59 -1.72
C ARG A 688 24.10 7.89 -1.04
N GLN A 689 25.08 7.00 -1.17
CA GLN A 689 26.41 7.17 -0.55
C GLN A 689 27.08 8.45 -1.09
N LYS A 690 27.04 8.64 -2.40
CA LYS A 690 27.57 9.85 -3.05
C LYS A 690 26.94 11.14 -2.51
N PHE A 691 25.62 11.17 -2.32
CA PHE A 691 24.94 12.36 -1.81
C PHE A 691 25.19 12.59 -0.31
N LYS A 692 25.35 11.52 0.48
CA LYS A 692 25.82 11.64 1.88
C LYS A 692 27.23 12.21 1.95
N GLU A 693 28.16 11.72 1.14
CA GLU A 693 29.52 12.26 1.06
C GLU A 693 29.53 13.74 0.62
N TYR A 694 28.68 14.10 -0.35
CA TYR A 694 28.52 15.48 -0.79
C TYR A 694 28.06 16.40 0.36
N LEU A 695 27.06 15.98 1.14
CA LEU A 695 26.56 16.74 2.29
C LEU A 695 27.61 16.88 3.39
N ASN A 696 28.39 15.82 3.66
CA ASN A 696 29.45 15.84 4.68
C ASN A 696 30.62 16.76 4.29
N THR A 697 30.94 16.87 3.00
CA THR A 697 32.09 17.66 2.51
C THR A 697 31.76 19.12 2.23
N ASN A 698 30.48 19.46 2.04
CA ASN A 698 30.03 20.83 1.79
C ASN A 698 29.23 21.34 2.99
N ALA A 699 29.90 21.61 4.11
CA ALA A 699 29.26 22.17 5.29
C ALA A 699 28.63 23.56 4.98
N GLY A 700 27.30 23.62 4.93
CA GLY A 700 26.52 24.81 4.58
C GLY A 700 25.06 24.49 4.29
N GLN A 701 24.23 25.51 4.02
CA GLN A 701 22.82 25.33 3.67
C GLN A 701 22.68 24.59 2.32
N ASN A 702 22.39 23.30 2.36
CA ASN A 702 22.23 22.43 1.18
C ASN A 702 20.82 21.86 1.08
N GLU A 703 19.80 22.71 1.28
CA GLU A 703 18.37 22.33 1.24
C GLU A 703 18.03 21.38 0.09
N GLY A 704 18.49 21.69 -1.14
CA GLY A 704 18.21 20.87 -2.32
C GLY A 704 18.86 19.48 -2.29
N ALA A 705 20.06 19.35 -1.73
CA ALA A 705 20.74 18.06 -1.61
C ALA A 705 20.13 17.21 -0.49
N ILE A 706 19.76 17.84 0.64
CA ILE A 706 19.02 17.18 1.73
C ILE A 706 17.68 16.65 1.20
N GLN A 707 16.93 17.49 0.46
CA GLN A 707 15.66 17.09 -0.15
C GLN A 707 15.83 15.94 -1.14
N THR A 708 16.90 15.96 -1.93
CA THR A 708 17.19 14.88 -2.89
C THR A 708 17.54 13.58 -2.18
N LEU A 709 18.34 13.64 -1.12
CA LEU A 709 18.68 12.47 -0.32
C LEU A 709 17.43 11.92 0.39
N ALA A 710 16.59 12.77 0.97
CA ALA A 710 15.34 12.37 1.60
C ALA A 710 14.38 11.71 0.60
N TYR A 711 14.25 12.26 -0.61
CA TYR A 711 13.47 11.66 -1.69
C TYR A 711 14.03 10.30 -2.09
N LEU A 712 15.35 10.19 -2.27
CA LEU A 712 16.00 8.92 -2.60
C LEU A 712 15.80 7.86 -1.52
N ASP A 713 15.88 8.24 -0.24
CA ASP A 713 15.73 7.35 0.90
C ASP A 713 14.33 6.72 0.97
N ILE A 714 13.28 7.39 0.48
CA ILE A 714 11.95 6.78 0.28
C ILE A 714 12.04 5.56 -0.67
N PHE A 715 12.73 5.69 -1.80
CA PHE A 715 12.82 4.61 -2.81
C PHE A 715 13.79 3.49 -2.39
N VAL A 716 14.75 3.78 -1.50
CA VAL A 716 15.61 2.75 -0.89
C VAL A 716 14.91 2.04 0.28
N GLY A 717 13.77 2.58 0.75
CA GLY A 717 13.05 2.06 1.91
C GLY A 717 13.63 2.47 3.27
N GLN A 718 14.48 3.51 3.30
CA GLN A 718 15.06 4.10 4.51
C GLN A 718 14.14 5.20 5.04
N PHE A 719 12.92 4.81 5.46
CA PHE A 719 11.86 5.76 5.75
C PHE A 719 12.11 6.63 6.98
N GLU A 720 12.79 6.10 7.99
CA GLU A 720 13.15 6.86 9.21
C GLU A 720 14.15 7.96 8.88
N GLU A 721 15.20 7.67 8.11
CA GLU A 721 16.15 8.69 7.69
C GLU A 721 15.54 9.69 6.71
N ALA A 722 14.69 9.23 5.78
CA ALA A 722 13.93 10.13 4.92
C ALA A 722 13.08 11.09 5.77
N TYR A 723 12.38 10.57 6.79
CA TYR A 723 11.53 11.37 7.66
C TYR A 723 12.34 12.38 8.49
N ALA A 724 13.49 11.98 9.03
CA ALA A 724 14.40 12.87 9.75
C ALA A 724 14.92 14.01 8.86
N LEU A 725 15.33 13.72 7.62
CA LEU A 725 15.81 14.73 6.66
C LEU A 725 14.68 15.69 6.24
N TYR A 726 13.44 15.19 6.08
CA TYR A 726 12.31 16.07 5.82
C TYR A 726 11.97 16.96 7.03
N ASN A 727 12.06 16.46 8.26
CA ASN A 727 11.88 17.29 9.45
C ASN A 727 12.98 18.36 9.53
N GLU A 728 14.23 18.03 9.19
CA GLU A 728 15.31 19.03 9.11
C GLU A 728 14.96 20.14 8.11
N LEU A 729 14.45 19.80 6.92
CA LEU A 729 13.99 20.78 5.94
C LEU A 729 12.86 21.66 6.47
N ILE A 730 11.91 21.09 7.19
CA ILE A 730 10.72 21.80 7.68
C ILE A 730 11.07 22.71 8.86
N ASP A 731 11.77 22.17 9.86
CA ASP A 731 11.98 22.82 11.16
C ASP A 731 13.21 23.74 11.15
N THR A 732 14.32 23.28 10.56
CA THR A 732 15.58 24.04 10.51
C THR A 732 15.61 25.02 9.34
N TYR A 733 15.22 24.56 8.14
CA TYR A 733 15.26 25.38 6.93
C TYR A 733 13.93 26.10 6.63
N GLY A 734 12.86 25.82 7.37
CA GLY A 734 11.58 26.49 7.20
C GLY A 734 10.86 26.17 5.88
N VAL A 735 11.21 25.06 5.22
CA VAL A 735 10.63 24.65 3.94
C VAL A 735 9.23 24.09 4.16
N LYS A 736 8.21 24.88 3.85
CA LYS A 736 6.79 24.58 4.14
C LYS A 736 5.92 24.42 2.89
N ASP A 737 6.50 24.22 1.72
CA ASP A 737 5.71 24.01 0.50
C ASP A 737 4.96 22.67 0.53
N SER A 738 3.83 22.61 -0.16
CA SER A 738 2.93 21.45 -0.16
C SER A 738 3.62 20.15 -0.55
N HIS A 739 4.51 20.20 -1.56
CA HIS A 739 5.18 19.00 -2.07
C HIS A 739 6.17 18.41 -1.05
N THR A 740 6.99 19.25 -0.40
CA THR A 740 7.89 18.82 0.68
C THR A 740 7.11 18.21 1.85
N LEU A 741 6.02 18.85 2.29
CA LEU A 741 5.15 18.33 3.36
C LEU A 741 4.50 16.99 2.99
N PHE A 742 4.07 16.85 1.73
CA PHE A 742 3.53 15.59 1.23
C PHE A 742 4.58 14.47 1.25
N LEU A 743 5.80 14.71 0.77
CA LEU A 743 6.87 13.72 0.79
C LEU A 743 7.34 13.40 2.23
N ALA A 744 7.32 14.38 3.13
CA ALA A 744 7.54 14.15 4.56
C ALA A 744 6.48 13.19 5.13
N ALA A 745 5.21 13.33 4.72
CA ALA A 745 4.15 12.41 5.14
C ALA A 745 4.26 11.02 4.51
N VAL A 746 4.75 10.92 3.27
CA VAL A 746 5.12 9.62 2.65
C VAL A 746 6.17 8.94 3.53
N ALA A 747 7.25 9.64 3.87
CA ALA A 747 8.30 9.11 4.74
C ALA A 747 7.76 8.72 6.13
N ALA A 748 6.96 9.59 6.77
CA ALA A 748 6.33 9.29 8.07
C ALA A 748 5.41 8.06 8.02
N THR A 749 4.68 7.86 6.91
CA THR A 749 3.85 6.66 6.73
C THR A 749 4.70 5.40 6.59
N GLY A 750 5.79 5.47 5.83
CA GLY A 750 6.78 4.38 5.70
C GLY A 750 7.46 4.06 7.03
N ALA A 751 7.73 5.08 7.85
CA ALA A 751 8.24 5.00 9.22
C ALA A 751 7.16 4.57 10.25
N ASN A 752 6.00 4.11 9.77
CA ASN A 752 4.90 3.63 10.62
C ASN A 752 4.39 4.68 11.64
N ASN A 753 4.43 5.97 11.29
CA ASN A 753 3.95 7.08 12.11
C ASN A 753 2.73 7.77 11.47
N PRO A 754 1.52 7.16 11.58
CA PRO A 754 0.32 7.65 10.89
C PRO A 754 -0.16 9.02 11.42
N ASN A 755 0.06 9.34 12.70
CA ASN A 755 -0.37 10.63 13.25
C ASN A 755 0.45 11.79 12.68
N SER A 756 1.78 11.64 12.62
CA SER A 756 2.64 12.62 11.94
C SER A 756 2.29 12.73 10.46
N ALA A 757 2.05 11.62 9.78
CA ALA A 757 1.65 11.62 8.38
C ALA A 757 0.33 12.40 8.17
N ILE A 758 -0.69 12.19 9.01
CA ILE A 758 -1.96 12.93 8.95
C ILE A 758 -1.70 14.44 9.12
N ALA A 759 -0.94 14.85 10.14
CA ALA A 759 -0.65 16.26 10.40
C ALA A 759 0.07 16.92 9.21
N LEU A 760 1.10 16.26 8.66
CA LEU A 760 1.85 16.75 7.50
C LEU A 760 0.98 16.85 6.25
N LEU A 761 0.10 15.88 6.00
CA LEU A 761 -0.83 15.92 4.87
C LEU A 761 -1.91 16.99 5.03
N GLN A 762 -2.39 17.25 6.25
CA GLN A 762 -3.29 18.37 6.51
C GLN A 762 -2.60 19.69 6.16
N LEU A 763 -1.34 19.89 6.58
CA LEU A 763 -0.55 21.07 6.23
C LEU A 763 -0.30 21.16 4.72
N ALA A 764 0.05 20.04 4.07
CA ALA A 764 0.22 19.99 2.62
C ALA A 764 -1.06 20.43 1.88
N LYS A 765 -2.23 19.95 2.34
CA LYS A 765 -3.54 20.28 1.77
C LYS A 765 -3.95 21.74 1.99
N LEU A 766 -3.53 22.38 3.08
CA LEU A 766 -3.75 23.82 3.29
C LEU A 766 -3.06 24.66 2.19
N ASN A 767 -1.91 24.18 1.70
CA ASN A 767 -1.12 24.86 0.66
C ASN A 767 -1.50 24.45 -0.77
N ASP A 768 -2.08 23.26 -0.95
CA ASP A 768 -2.63 22.75 -2.23
C ASP A 768 -3.85 21.86 -1.94
N ASN A 769 -5.04 22.45 -2.02
CA ASN A 769 -6.29 21.72 -1.80
C ASN A 769 -6.67 20.84 -3.01
N GLY A 770 -6.01 21.01 -4.16
CA GLY A 770 -6.23 20.21 -5.37
C GLY A 770 -5.57 18.83 -5.32
N ASN A 771 -4.56 18.64 -4.47
CA ASN A 771 -3.72 17.45 -4.44
C ASN A 771 -4.49 16.15 -4.12
N LYS A 772 -4.73 15.34 -5.16
CA LYS A 772 -5.46 14.06 -5.04
C LYS A 772 -4.67 12.99 -4.28
N GLU A 773 -3.34 12.98 -4.40
CA GLU A 773 -2.48 12.05 -3.65
C GLU A 773 -2.64 12.28 -2.14
N SER A 774 -2.60 13.54 -1.71
CA SER A 774 -2.78 13.91 -0.29
C SER A 774 -4.15 13.54 0.24
N LYS A 775 -5.21 13.74 -0.56
CA LYS A 775 -6.58 13.35 -0.22
C LYS A 775 -6.73 11.83 -0.05
N ALA A 776 -6.19 11.04 -0.97
CA ALA A 776 -6.23 9.58 -0.87
C ALA A 776 -5.48 9.07 0.37
N ALA A 777 -4.27 9.60 0.60
CA ALA A 777 -3.46 9.27 1.76
C ALA A 777 -4.19 9.60 3.09
N LEU A 778 -4.75 10.81 3.21
CA LEU A 778 -5.55 11.19 4.38
C LEU A 778 -6.77 10.28 4.55
N GLY A 779 -7.47 9.92 3.46
CA GLY A 779 -8.60 9.01 3.52
C GLY A 779 -8.21 7.66 4.14
N PHE A 780 -7.13 7.04 3.65
CA PHE A 780 -6.63 5.76 4.16
C PHE A 780 -6.14 5.88 5.61
N LEU A 781 -5.38 6.92 5.94
CA LEU A 781 -4.83 7.12 7.28
C LEU A 781 -5.93 7.39 8.32
N TYR A 782 -6.93 8.21 7.99
CA TYR A 782 -8.10 8.40 8.86
C TYR A 782 -8.88 7.11 9.06
N HIS A 783 -9.05 6.31 8.01
CA HIS A 783 -9.70 4.99 8.11
C HIS A 783 -8.90 4.05 9.01
N GLU A 784 -7.56 4.02 8.87
CA GLU A 784 -6.68 3.25 9.75
C GLU A 784 -6.83 3.62 11.23
N VAL A 785 -6.83 4.93 11.55
CA VAL A 785 -7.03 5.40 12.93
C VAL A 785 -8.51 5.43 13.35
N GLN A 786 -9.39 4.85 12.53
CA GLN A 786 -10.83 4.68 12.78
C GLN A 786 -11.62 5.99 12.91
N ASN A 787 -11.11 7.06 12.29
CA ASN A 787 -11.78 8.34 12.15
C ASN A 787 -12.55 8.39 10.82
N TYR A 788 -13.69 7.70 10.77
CA TYR A 788 -14.39 7.39 9.52
C TYR A 788 -15.05 8.60 8.84
N GLU A 789 -15.50 9.59 9.59
CA GLU A 789 -16.12 10.80 9.04
C GLU A 789 -15.13 11.62 8.18
N PRO A 790 -13.95 12.01 8.69
CA PRO A 790 -12.90 12.62 7.87
C PRO A 790 -12.41 11.75 6.72
N ALA A 791 -12.39 10.42 6.89
CA ALA A 791 -12.03 9.48 5.82
C ALA A 791 -13.01 9.58 4.64
N LEU A 792 -14.32 9.47 4.90
CA LEU A 792 -15.37 9.60 3.89
C LEU A 792 -15.36 10.97 3.23
N LEU A 793 -15.09 12.04 3.99
CA LEU A 793 -14.94 13.40 3.43
C LEU A 793 -13.80 13.46 2.41
N GLN A 794 -12.66 12.81 2.70
CA GLN A 794 -11.56 12.77 1.73
C GLN A 794 -11.94 11.95 0.49
N TYR A 795 -12.51 10.75 0.67
CA TYR A 795 -12.94 9.89 -0.43
C TYR A 795 -13.95 10.59 -1.35
N LYS A 796 -14.87 11.38 -0.80
CA LYS A 796 -15.87 12.15 -1.55
C LYS A 796 -15.24 13.14 -2.53
N SER A 797 -14.06 13.65 -2.24
CA SER A 797 -13.34 14.61 -3.08
C SER A 797 -12.53 13.97 -4.22
N LEU A 798 -12.47 12.64 -4.29
CA LEU A 798 -11.70 11.90 -5.27
C LEU A 798 -12.60 11.37 -6.40
N PRO A 799 -12.21 11.51 -7.67
CA PRO A 799 -12.96 10.92 -8.78
C PRO A 799 -12.78 9.40 -8.80
N ASN A 800 -13.67 8.70 -9.51
CA ASN A 800 -13.41 7.31 -9.89
C ASN A 800 -12.11 7.21 -10.73
N ASP A 801 -11.51 6.02 -10.71
CA ASP A 801 -10.29 5.64 -11.43
C ASP A 801 -9.00 6.36 -11.00
N PHE A 802 -9.07 7.23 -9.98
CA PHE A 802 -7.87 7.73 -9.33
C PHE A 802 -7.23 6.63 -8.49
N LYS A 803 -5.94 6.36 -8.72
CA LYS A 803 -5.13 5.48 -7.88
C LYS A 803 -3.90 6.24 -7.42
N SER A 804 -3.67 6.23 -6.11
CA SER A 804 -2.48 6.85 -5.53
C SER A 804 -1.23 6.11 -6.01
N LYS A 805 -0.20 6.87 -6.42
CA LYS A 805 1.12 6.31 -6.73
C LYS A 805 1.89 5.91 -5.47
N PHE A 806 1.62 6.59 -4.35
CA PHE A 806 2.41 6.47 -3.13
C PHE A 806 1.76 5.59 -2.08
N PHE A 807 0.43 5.60 -1.97
CA PHE A 807 -0.28 5.01 -0.84
C PHE A 807 -1.19 3.87 -1.26
N THR A 808 -1.22 2.83 -0.44
CA THR A 808 -2.23 1.79 -0.46
C THR A 808 -2.48 1.34 0.98
N PHE A 809 -3.09 0.18 1.18
CA PHE A 809 -3.37 -0.35 2.50
C PHE A 809 -3.44 -1.87 2.46
N ASP A 810 -3.02 -2.52 3.53
CA ASP A 810 -3.26 -3.94 3.77
C ASP A 810 -4.36 -4.11 4.83
N LEU A 811 -4.89 -5.33 4.96
CA LEU A 811 -5.73 -5.67 6.10
C LEU A 811 -4.82 -5.88 7.32
N ARG A 812 -5.19 -5.30 8.46
CA ARG A 812 -4.49 -5.54 9.72
C ARG A 812 -4.80 -6.97 10.16
N ARG A 813 -3.76 -7.80 10.31
CA ARG A 813 -3.90 -9.12 10.95
C ARG A 813 -4.09 -8.87 12.45
N GLU A 814 -5.17 -9.41 13.02
CA GLU A 814 -5.40 -9.44 14.47
C GLU A 814 -4.46 -10.43 15.16
#